data_AF-A0A939KEZ7-F1
#
_entry.id   AF-A0A939KEZ7-F1
#
_cell.length_a   1.000
_cell.length_b   1.000
_cell.length_c   1.000
_cell.angle_alpha   90.00
_cell.angle_beta   90.00
_cell.angle_gamma   90.00
#
_symmetry.space_group_name_H-M   'P 1'
#
loop_
_entity.id
_entity.type
_entity.pdbx_description
1 polymer ?
#
loop_
_entity_poly.entity_id
_entity_poly.type
_entity_poly.pdbx_seq_one_letter_code
_entity_poly.pdbx_strand_id
1 'polypeptide(L)'
;MSRYKTSLLTFLFFTSLVFSQEAEHYETALNSYNQGDINSTYIHLRNALDESPSHLPSKLLMGRVLVIKGRFNEAITELNEAKEFGADKNLVNPVLAEAYLYAKQFEKILPLTLNGFDRTNEFELTLIKGSAYSNLKKLDKASEQYVYALSLFPNNSRALNSLSALYLQTGQLAKAKTLITKSIGINKKNARTIHLQGQLAKLESRPLEALTFFEAAHALSPTNPIIKRSLATAYSQMDDERAIDIVNDILAQTPDDPLALLLLGRLHSKDNENELAISVYEDLTQRLTALPDDLSVEQNELYFVAGLASYLTGNYESALTKFEQYNSVKHSNTNALALTADTLVKLNQAKEAQILLENNLNLVRENENLSLALCNLFLDNEKTFKCISLLDSIKRDGVDSVNVTVMRVRILQKNEKYADALALFTQHFPDPDADPYRFMFINLLIENKKIEQALKLTQAVLNQEPDNSSYQLLLTQLLYQKKQFKESLALAETFNALFPKNRAGLIVLVKSHLALANYASAEHLAKGVVNEHPEDTRAAFLLAQSLFFQNKLEQAQDILLRIKTVDSNNPLPLELLARLYVKQNNLLFARKELEQLIRKHLFVPEYHIALANVFYKERNIEDAIKQLNIVQGIWADQPHNLIELSQHQNQIQDYSGAYTSLKRAEKLSPDNSAVIMPLIRSALRVDKLDEAYNYAISFAKKHPDNVGANIRLGEVLNAQKKSSQAQSYFLKALELDNRNKTAAAQLYQIALKGEKDSKFENIANTILQKNPSAFFVRRLLADYLLQAGENNQALEHYLTLANSNEIIEKANINNNIAFIYSQSKPELALGYASKAVEESHNNADYIDTKGWVLAKLKRLDEALPYLRQAYAINSASPSIRYHLAYTLFYLDRKEEAKQELTEILNLEATFPERQDAEALFNQI
;
A
#
# COMPACT_ATOMS: atom_id res chain seq x y z
N MET A 1 -32.44 50.55 21.95
CA MET A 1 -33.37 49.66 21.22
C MET A 1 -32.55 48.48 20.68
N SER A 2 -32.29 47.44 21.47
CA SER A 2 -33.16 46.28 21.75
C SER A 2 -33.55 45.51 20.49
N ARG A 3 -32.66 44.62 19.99
CA ARG A 3 -32.99 43.45 19.14
C ARG A 3 -31.80 42.56 18.73
N TYR A 4 -30.76 42.35 19.55
CA TYR A 4 -29.71 41.35 19.24
C TYR A 4 -29.07 40.72 20.50
N LYS A 5 -29.86 40.41 21.54
CA LYS A 5 -29.36 39.74 22.75
C LYS A 5 -30.09 38.44 23.14
N THR A 6 -30.97 37.92 22.30
CA THR A 6 -31.79 36.74 22.61
C THR A 6 -31.52 35.51 21.74
N SER A 7 -30.52 35.51 20.85
CA SER A 7 -30.22 34.33 20.01
C SER A 7 -28.97 33.52 20.42
N LEU A 8 -28.18 33.96 21.41
CA LEU A 8 -27.02 33.18 21.87
C LEU A 8 -27.35 32.22 23.03
N LEU A 9 -28.41 32.48 23.80
CA LEU A 9 -28.82 31.60 24.90
C LEU A 9 -29.65 30.39 24.43
N THR A 10 -30.28 30.47 23.25
CA THR A 10 -31.07 29.38 22.68
C THR A 10 -30.23 28.33 21.93
N PHE A 11 -28.99 28.64 21.55
CA PHE A 11 -28.09 27.66 20.90
C PHE A 11 -27.36 26.77 21.92
N LEU A 12 -27.12 27.27 23.14
CA LEU A 12 -26.52 26.50 24.26
C LEU A 12 -27.49 25.48 24.90
N PHE A 13 -28.80 25.70 24.78
CA PHE A 13 -29.81 24.75 25.25
C PHE A 13 -30.13 23.64 24.23
N PHE A 14 -29.89 23.87 22.93
CA PHE A 14 -30.15 22.84 21.90
C PHE A 14 -29.04 21.79 21.83
N THR A 15 -27.78 22.15 22.06
CA THR A 15 -26.66 21.18 22.03
C THR A 15 -26.63 20.26 23.25
N SER A 16 -27.12 20.71 24.42
CA SER A 16 -27.23 19.88 25.62
C SER A 16 -28.41 18.90 25.57
N LEU A 17 -29.52 19.24 24.87
CA LEU A 17 -30.64 18.32 24.67
C LEU A 17 -30.32 17.20 23.67
N VAL A 18 -29.64 17.51 22.56
CA VAL A 18 -29.30 16.51 21.52
C VAL A 18 -28.37 15.42 22.07
N PHE A 19 -27.35 15.81 22.85
CA PHE A 19 -26.44 14.88 23.52
C PHE A 19 -27.14 13.93 24.51
N SER A 20 -28.34 14.28 24.99
CA SER A 20 -29.09 13.46 25.96
C SER A 20 -29.91 12.34 25.31
N GLN A 21 -30.45 12.57 24.11
CA GLN A 21 -31.37 11.63 23.46
C GLN A 21 -30.63 10.49 22.73
N GLU A 22 -29.54 10.82 22.03
CA GLU A 22 -28.67 9.81 21.39
C GLU A 22 -28.00 8.89 22.43
N ALA A 23 -27.62 9.46 23.59
CA ALA A 23 -27.08 8.71 24.72
C ALA A 23 -28.13 7.78 25.33
N GLU A 24 -29.39 8.23 25.47
CA GLU A 24 -30.50 7.40 25.94
C GLU A 24 -30.78 6.22 24.99
N HIS A 25 -30.78 6.46 23.68
CA HIS A 25 -30.90 5.41 22.67
C HIS A 25 -29.76 4.39 22.74
N TYR A 26 -28.51 4.86 22.93
CA TYR A 26 -27.38 3.98 23.14
C TYR A 26 -27.51 3.13 24.41
N GLU A 27 -27.93 3.72 25.54
CA GLU A 27 -28.09 2.97 26.79
C GLU A 27 -29.21 1.92 26.69
N THR A 28 -30.30 2.25 26.01
CA THR A 28 -31.39 1.30 25.71
C THR A 28 -30.89 0.15 24.82
N ALA A 29 -30.09 0.47 23.80
CA ALA A 29 -29.46 -0.52 22.95
C ALA A 29 -28.50 -1.43 23.73
N LEU A 30 -27.64 -0.87 24.57
CA LEU A 30 -26.69 -1.62 25.38
C LEU A 30 -27.39 -2.57 26.35
N ASN A 31 -28.47 -2.13 26.99
CA ASN A 31 -29.28 -3.00 27.85
C ASN A 31 -29.92 -4.15 27.05
N SER A 32 -30.51 -3.85 25.89
CA SER A 32 -31.08 -4.87 24.99
C SER A 32 -30.03 -5.89 24.52
N TYR A 33 -28.81 -5.42 24.23
CA TYR A 33 -27.69 -6.26 23.83
C TYR A 33 -27.29 -7.21 24.95
N ASN A 34 -27.21 -6.71 26.19
CA ASN A 34 -26.89 -7.52 27.37
C ASN A 34 -27.98 -8.56 27.68
N GLN A 35 -29.22 -8.33 27.25
CA GLN A 35 -30.33 -9.30 27.35
C GLN A 35 -30.37 -10.31 26.18
N GLY A 36 -29.50 -10.16 25.18
CA GLY A 36 -29.45 -11.01 23.99
C GLY A 36 -30.47 -10.65 22.90
N ASP A 37 -31.20 -9.54 23.03
CA ASP A 37 -32.13 -9.08 22.00
C ASP A 37 -31.41 -8.26 20.92
N ILE A 38 -30.81 -8.98 19.96
CA ILE A 38 -30.04 -8.41 18.85
C ILE A 38 -30.91 -7.56 17.90
N ASN A 39 -32.21 -7.84 17.80
CA ASN A 39 -33.10 -7.09 16.91
C ASN A 39 -33.46 -5.74 17.50
N SER A 40 -33.86 -5.69 18.76
CA SER A 40 -34.14 -4.41 19.45
C SER A 40 -32.87 -3.57 19.57
N THR A 41 -31.73 -4.21 19.89
CA THR A 41 -30.41 -3.53 19.89
C THR A 41 -30.14 -2.82 18.56
N TYR A 42 -30.31 -3.52 17.44
CA TYR A 42 -30.09 -2.94 16.11
C TYR A 42 -30.97 -1.71 15.84
N ILE A 43 -32.24 -1.75 16.24
CA ILE A 43 -33.18 -0.63 16.04
C ILE A 43 -32.74 0.59 16.85
N HIS A 44 -32.45 0.41 18.15
CA HIS A 44 -32.05 1.51 19.02
C HIS A 44 -30.70 2.12 18.60
N LEU A 45 -29.75 1.31 18.15
CA LEU A 45 -28.48 1.81 17.60
C LEU A 45 -28.67 2.58 16.31
N ARG A 46 -29.57 2.14 15.43
CA ARG A 46 -29.87 2.89 14.21
C ARG A 46 -30.46 4.27 14.57
N ASN A 47 -31.39 4.33 15.51
CA ASN A 47 -31.94 5.62 15.96
C ASN A 47 -30.84 6.53 16.55
N ALA A 48 -29.95 5.98 17.39
CA ALA A 48 -28.83 6.75 17.94
C ALA A 48 -27.88 7.28 16.86
N LEU A 49 -27.60 6.48 15.82
CA LEU A 49 -26.70 6.85 14.73
C LEU A 49 -27.37 7.73 13.66
N ASP A 50 -28.69 7.65 13.51
CA ASP A 50 -29.48 8.57 12.67
C ASP A 50 -29.45 9.99 13.28
N GLU A 51 -29.48 10.12 14.61
CA GLU A 51 -29.34 11.39 15.32
C GLU A 51 -27.89 11.90 15.34
N SER A 52 -26.93 11.02 15.67
CA SER A 52 -25.52 11.36 15.80
C SER A 52 -24.63 10.35 15.07
N PRO A 53 -24.38 10.57 13.75
CA PRO A 53 -23.60 9.65 12.94
C PRO A 53 -22.14 9.48 13.37
N SER A 54 -21.62 10.28 14.30
CA SER A 54 -20.25 10.16 14.83
C SER A 54 -20.19 9.60 16.25
N HIS A 55 -21.32 9.16 16.82
CA HIS A 55 -21.37 8.64 18.20
C HIS A 55 -20.63 7.30 18.32
N LEU A 56 -19.38 7.36 18.80
CA LEU A 56 -18.45 6.22 18.78
C LEU A 56 -18.95 5.00 19.56
N PRO A 57 -19.52 5.13 20.79
CA PRO A 57 -20.09 3.98 21.50
C PRO A 57 -21.14 3.23 20.67
N SER A 58 -22.01 3.95 19.96
CA SER A 58 -23.05 3.33 19.13
C SER A 58 -22.48 2.64 17.90
N LYS A 59 -21.50 3.25 17.20
CA LYS A 59 -20.85 2.60 16.05
C LYS A 59 -20.15 1.30 16.43
N LEU A 60 -19.42 1.31 17.55
CA LEU A 60 -18.71 0.14 18.05
C LEU A 60 -19.67 -1.01 18.36
N LEU A 61 -20.80 -0.71 19.02
CA LEU A 61 -21.82 -1.72 19.30
C LEU A 61 -22.54 -2.19 18.02
N MET A 62 -22.81 -1.26 17.08
CA MET A 62 -23.44 -1.57 15.80
C MET A 62 -22.58 -2.52 14.97
N GLY A 63 -21.27 -2.29 14.90
CA GLY A 63 -20.33 -3.20 14.24
C GLY A 63 -20.42 -4.63 14.77
N ARG A 64 -20.50 -4.81 16.10
CA ARG A 64 -20.68 -6.15 16.72
C ARG A 64 -22.01 -6.78 16.35
N VAL A 65 -23.10 -6.00 16.41
CA VAL A 65 -24.45 -6.44 16.04
C VAL A 65 -24.52 -6.87 14.58
N LEU A 66 -23.89 -6.11 13.67
CA LEU A 66 -23.86 -6.43 12.24
C LEU A 66 -23.09 -7.72 11.95
N VAL A 67 -21.99 -7.99 12.66
CA VAL A 67 -21.27 -9.28 12.58
C VAL A 67 -22.19 -10.43 13.02
N ILE A 68 -22.88 -10.29 14.16
CA ILE A 68 -23.82 -11.32 14.66
C ILE A 68 -24.95 -11.59 13.67
N LYS A 69 -25.43 -10.56 12.96
CA LYS A 69 -26.47 -10.68 11.93
C LYS A 69 -25.95 -11.20 10.57
N GLY A 70 -24.66 -11.50 10.44
CA GLY A 70 -24.05 -11.97 9.20
C GLY A 70 -23.84 -10.88 8.14
N ARG A 71 -24.01 -9.60 8.49
CA ARG A 71 -23.90 -8.44 7.58
C ARG A 71 -22.46 -7.91 7.58
N PHE A 72 -21.51 -8.74 7.14
CA PHE A 72 -20.07 -8.49 7.33
C PHE A 72 -19.55 -7.22 6.64
N ASN A 73 -19.98 -6.93 5.42
CA ASN A 73 -19.52 -5.73 4.69
C ASN A 73 -20.04 -4.43 5.32
N GLU A 74 -21.23 -4.46 5.89
CA GLU A 74 -21.79 -3.32 6.62
C GLU A 74 -21.06 -3.13 7.95
N ALA A 75 -20.77 -4.22 8.67
CA ALA A 75 -19.94 -4.17 9.87
C ALA A 75 -18.56 -3.56 9.59
N ILE A 76 -17.91 -3.96 8.48
CA ILE A 76 -16.62 -3.40 8.03
C ILE A 76 -16.74 -1.90 7.79
N THR A 77 -17.81 -1.45 7.15
CA THR A 77 -18.03 -0.02 6.86
C THR A 77 -18.16 0.76 8.17
N GLU A 78 -19.07 0.33 9.04
CA GLU A 78 -19.35 0.97 10.33
C GLU A 78 -18.10 1.06 11.23
N LEU A 79 -17.31 -0.02 11.30
CA LEU A 79 -16.10 -0.07 12.13
C LEU A 79 -14.94 0.74 11.56
N ASN A 80 -14.83 0.86 10.23
CA ASN A 80 -13.84 1.75 9.62
C ASN A 80 -14.23 3.22 9.85
N GLU A 81 -15.51 3.58 9.75
CA GLU A 81 -15.99 4.92 10.11
C GLU A 81 -15.72 5.24 11.58
N ALA A 82 -16.00 4.30 12.50
CA ALA A 82 -15.67 4.47 13.92
C ALA A 82 -14.18 4.78 14.13
N LYS A 83 -13.31 4.08 13.40
CA LYS A 83 -11.86 4.30 13.43
C LYS A 83 -11.46 5.66 12.83
N GLU A 84 -12.10 6.11 11.76
CA GLU A 84 -11.90 7.44 11.17
C GLU A 84 -12.32 8.55 12.13
N PHE A 85 -13.40 8.32 12.88
CA PHE A 85 -13.85 9.20 13.96
C PHE A 85 -13.00 9.10 15.23
N GLY A 86 -11.95 8.27 15.26
CA GLY A 86 -10.96 8.23 16.34
C GLY A 86 -11.21 7.15 17.41
N ALA A 87 -12.06 6.16 17.16
CA ALA A 87 -12.23 5.04 18.08
C ALA A 87 -10.93 4.26 18.30
N ASP A 88 -10.77 3.76 19.52
CA ASP A 88 -9.62 2.97 19.94
C ASP A 88 -9.55 1.66 19.15
N LYS A 89 -8.35 1.35 18.64
CA LYS A 89 -8.03 0.11 17.94
C LYS A 89 -8.33 -1.14 18.78
N ASN A 90 -8.22 -1.06 20.09
CA ASN A 90 -8.54 -2.17 21.00
C ASN A 90 -10.01 -2.58 20.91
N LEU A 91 -10.90 -1.61 20.70
CA LEU A 91 -12.34 -1.85 20.59
C LEU A 91 -12.75 -2.21 19.16
N VAL A 92 -12.08 -1.61 18.16
CA VAL A 92 -12.42 -1.78 16.73
C VAL A 92 -11.82 -3.05 16.14
N ASN A 93 -10.51 -3.26 16.29
CA ASN A 93 -9.78 -4.21 15.45
C ASN A 93 -10.14 -5.69 15.68
N PRO A 94 -10.46 -6.17 16.91
CA PRO A 94 -10.92 -7.54 17.09
C PRO A 94 -12.21 -7.83 16.31
N VAL A 95 -13.19 -6.93 16.39
CA VAL A 95 -14.49 -7.06 15.69
C VAL A 95 -14.31 -6.90 14.18
N LEU A 96 -13.45 -5.96 13.76
CA LEU A 96 -13.15 -5.73 12.36
C LEU A 96 -12.40 -6.91 11.73
N ALA A 97 -11.49 -7.55 12.48
CA ALA A 97 -10.80 -8.76 12.05
C ALA A 97 -11.77 -9.92 11.84
N GLU A 98 -12.73 -10.08 12.74
CA GLU A 98 -13.80 -11.07 12.62
C GLU A 98 -14.66 -10.82 11.37
N ALA A 99 -15.08 -9.56 11.16
CA ALA A 99 -15.84 -9.17 9.98
C ALA A 99 -15.06 -9.44 8.67
N TYR A 100 -13.77 -9.10 8.63
CA TYR A 100 -12.91 -9.41 7.47
C TYR A 100 -12.72 -10.91 7.26
N LEU A 101 -12.62 -11.70 8.33
CA LEU A 101 -12.47 -13.16 8.24
C LEU A 101 -13.69 -13.78 7.57
N TYR A 102 -14.89 -13.41 8.01
CA TYR A 102 -16.14 -13.90 7.44
C TYR A 102 -16.40 -13.35 6.02
N ALA A 103 -15.99 -12.12 5.74
CA ALA A 103 -15.99 -11.56 4.39
C ALA A 103 -14.87 -12.12 3.48
N LYS A 104 -14.06 -13.08 3.96
CA LYS A 104 -12.91 -13.69 3.26
C LYS A 104 -11.83 -12.68 2.82
N GLN A 105 -11.75 -11.51 3.45
CA GLN A 105 -10.77 -10.46 3.16
C GLN A 105 -9.49 -10.64 4.00
N PHE A 106 -8.81 -11.79 3.85
CA PHE A 106 -7.75 -12.23 4.75
C PHE A 106 -6.54 -11.29 4.83
N GLU A 107 -6.12 -10.69 3.71
CA GLU A 107 -4.96 -9.80 3.69
C GLU A 107 -5.20 -8.52 4.52
N LYS A 108 -6.45 -8.06 4.66
CA LYS A 108 -6.79 -6.87 5.47
C LYS A 108 -6.69 -7.09 6.98
N ILE A 109 -6.69 -8.35 7.42
CA ILE A 109 -6.57 -8.72 8.84
C ILE A 109 -5.13 -8.55 9.34
N LEU A 110 -4.15 -8.84 8.48
CA LEU A 110 -2.73 -8.89 8.84
C LEU A 110 -2.17 -7.59 9.45
N PRO A 111 -2.46 -6.39 8.90
CA PRO A 111 -1.95 -5.13 9.43
C PRO A 111 -2.68 -4.63 10.69
N LEU A 112 -3.76 -5.29 11.14
CA LEU A 112 -4.48 -4.86 12.33
C LEU A 112 -3.61 -5.04 13.58
N THR A 113 -3.57 -4.04 14.46
CA THR A 113 -2.77 -4.07 15.70
C THR A 113 -3.60 -3.56 16.86
N LEU A 114 -3.25 -3.95 18.08
CA LEU A 114 -3.82 -3.40 19.30
C LEU A 114 -2.83 -2.40 19.92
N ASN A 115 -3.31 -1.59 20.86
CA ASN A 115 -2.51 -0.62 21.62
C ASN A 115 -2.60 -0.98 23.12
N GLY A 116 -1.49 -1.31 23.78
CA GLY A 116 -1.51 -1.67 25.21
C GLY A 116 -1.85 -3.15 25.47
N PHE A 117 -2.12 -3.50 26.73
CA PHE A 117 -2.05 -4.88 27.27
C PHE A 117 -3.40 -5.58 27.49
N ASP A 118 -4.29 -5.59 26.49
CA ASP A 118 -5.51 -6.40 26.55
C ASP A 118 -5.25 -7.83 26.04
N ARG A 119 -4.90 -8.73 26.98
CA ARG A 119 -4.57 -10.14 26.69
C ARG A 119 -5.71 -10.89 25.97
N THR A 120 -6.96 -10.53 26.26
CA THR A 120 -8.13 -11.19 25.68
C THR A 120 -8.32 -10.78 24.23
N ASN A 121 -8.32 -9.48 23.95
CA ASN A 121 -8.42 -8.98 22.58
C ASN A 121 -7.19 -9.36 21.74
N GLU A 122 -6.01 -9.45 22.36
CA GLU A 122 -4.80 -9.94 21.71
C GLU A 122 -4.94 -11.41 21.29
N PHE A 123 -5.49 -12.25 22.16
CA PHE A 123 -5.77 -13.64 21.83
C PHE A 123 -6.74 -13.77 20.66
N GLU A 124 -7.87 -13.04 20.67
CA GLU A 124 -8.86 -13.12 19.60
C GLU A 124 -8.28 -12.67 18.26
N LEU A 125 -7.59 -11.52 18.24
CA LEU A 125 -6.97 -11.02 17.02
C LEU A 125 -5.89 -11.98 16.49
N THR A 126 -5.05 -12.53 17.37
CA THR A 126 -4.00 -13.48 16.98
C THR A 126 -4.60 -14.79 16.43
N LEU A 127 -5.67 -15.30 17.02
CA LEU A 127 -6.37 -16.50 16.53
C LEU A 127 -6.95 -16.27 15.12
N ILE A 128 -7.54 -15.09 14.90
CA ILE A 128 -8.08 -14.69 13.59
C ILE A 128 -6.96 -14.49 12.56
N LYS A 129 -5.82 -13.89 12.95
CA LYS A 129 -4.64 -13.78 12.08
C LYS A 129 -4.06 -15.12 11.68
N GLY A 130 -4.00 -16.08 12.60
CA GLY A 130 -3.60 -17.46 12.28
C GLY A 130 -4.52 -18.07 11.23
N SER A 131 -5.84 -17.84 11.36
CA SER A 131 -6.84 -18.29 10.39
C SER A 131 -6.66 -17.60 9.03
N ALA A 132 -6.39 -16.30 9.01
CA ALA A 132 -6.09 -15.53 7.81
C ALA A 132 -4.84 -16.06 7.09
N TYR A 133 -3.73 -16.24 7.80
CA TYR A 133 -2.50 -16.80 7.22
C TYR A 133 -2.69 -18.22 6.67
N SER A 134 -3.47 -19.05 7.36
CA SER A 134 -3.80 -20.41 6.91
C SER A 134 -4.56 -20.38 5.58
N ASN A 135 -5.57 -19.52 5.44
CA ASN A 135 -6.32 -19.34 4.18
C ASN A 135 -5.44 -18.75 3.06
N LEU A 136 -4.46 -17.91 3.40
CA LEU A 136 -3.48 -17.37 2.45
C LEU A 136 -2.35 -18.36 2.11
N LYS A 137 -2.43 -19.62 2.54
CA LYS A 137 -1.41 -20.67 2.34
C LYS A 137 -0.03 -20.31 2.92
N LYS A 138 0.04 -19.33 3.83
CA LYS A 138 1.26 -18.90 4.55
C LYS A 138 1.38 -19.70 5.85
N LEU A 139 1.65 -21.00 5.71
CA LEU A 139 1.46 -22.00 6.78
C LEU A 139 2.40 -21.79 7.99
N ASP A 140 3.65 -21.39 7.76
CA ASP A 140 4.60 -21.14 8.86
C ASP A 140 4.12 -19.99 9.76
N LYS A 141 3.68 -18.89 9.15
CA LYS A 141 3.12 -17.74 9.87
C LYS A 141 1.82 -18.09 10.58
N ALA A 142 0.97 -18.93 9.98
CA ALA A 142 -0.23 -19.42 10.65
C ALA A 142 0.13 -20.20 11.93
N SER A 143 1.15 -21.06 11.86
CA SER A 143 1.64 -21.81 13.01
C SER A 143 2.17 -20.88 14.11
N GLU A 144 2.97 -19.87 13.77
CA GLU A 144 3.48 -18.87 14.73
C GLU A 144 2.34 -18.19 15.49
N GLN A 145 1.30 -17.72 14.78
CA GLN A 145 0.16 -17.06 15.41
C GLN A 145 -0.61 -18.01 16.33
N TYR A 146 -0.91 -19.24 15.91
CA TYR A 146 -1.63 -20.18 16.77
C TYR A 146 -0.83 -20.60 18.00
N VAL A 147 0.49 -20.76 17.88
CA VAL A 147 1.37 -21.01 19.02
C VAL A 147 1.36 -19.82 19.97
N TYR A 148 1.41 -18.59 19.44
CA TYR A 148 1.32 -17.39 20.26
C TYR A 148 -0.03 -17.29 20.98
N ALA A 149 -1.15 -17.57 20.30
CA ALA A 149 -2.47 -17.64 20.92
C ALA A 149 -2.53 -18.68 22.06
N LEU A 150 -1.86 -19.82 21.92
CA LEU A 150 -1.73 -20.82 22.98
C LEU A 150 -0.81 -20.37 24.12
N SER A 151 0.16 -19.49 23.87
CA SER A 151 0.96 -18.89 24.95
C SER A 151 0.11 -17.92 25.79
N LEU A 152 -0.86 -17.23 25.17
CA LEU A 152 -1.81 -16.36 25.85
C LEU A 152 -2.84 -17.17 26.64
N PHE A 153 -3.41 -18.24 26.07
CA PHE A 153 -4.37 -19.12 26.74
C PHE A 153 -4.09 -20.62 26.47
N PRO A 154 -3.26 -21.27 27.31
CA PRO A 154 -2.77 -22.64 27.05
C PRO A 154 -3.81 -23.76 26.99
N ASN A 155 -5.01 -23.54 27.55
CA ASN A 155 -6.10 -24.51 27.64
C ASN A 155 -7.34 -24.10 26.82
N ASN A 156 -7.14 -23.35 25.73
CA ASN A 156 -8.23 -22.94 24.86
C ASN A 156 -8.44 -23.95 23.69
N SER A 157 -9.61 -24.61 23.65
CA SER A 157 -9.93 -25.60 22.61
C SER A 157 -9.95 -25.02 21.19
N ARG A 158 -10.27 -23.73 20.99
CA ARG A 158 -10.27 -23.11 19.66
C ARG A 158 -8.86 -23.05 19.09
N ALA A 159 -7.91 -22.55 19.87
CA ALA A 159 -6.51 -22.45 19.44
C ALA A 159 -5.86 -23.83 19.22
N LEU A 160 -6.15 -24.81 20.09
CA LEU A 160 -5.68 -26.20 19.92
C LEU A 160 -6.22 -26.82 18.64
N ASN A 161 -7.50 -26.64 18.33
CA ASN A 161 -8.13 -27.18 17.13
C ASN A 161 -7.60 -26.52 15.85
N SER A 162 -7.40 -25.20 15.86
CA SER A 162 -6.85 -24.48 14.71
C SER A 162 -5.42 -24.91 14.37
N LEU A 163 -4.55 -25.06 15.38
CA LEU A 163 -3.19 -25.57 15.17
C LEU A 163 -3.18 -27.04 14.75
N SER A 164 -4.08 -27.87 15.31
CA SER A 164 -4.23 -29.27 14.91
C SER A 164 -4.60 -29.40 13.44
N ALA A 165 -5.57 -28.61 12.96
CA ALA A 165 -5.99 -28.60 11.56
C ALA A 165 -4.83 -28.24 10.61
N LEU A 166 -4.01 -27.27 10.99
CA LEU A 166 -2.82 -26.88 10.25
C LEU A 166 -1.78 -28.01 10.18
N TYR A 167 -1.58 -28.75 11.27
CA TYR A 167 -0.69 -29.92 11.28
C TYR A 167 -1.21 -31.09 10.45
N LEU A 168 -2.52 -31.31 10.41
CA LEU A 168 -3.10 -32.29 9.48
C LEU A 168 -2.87 -31.89 8.02
N GLN A 169 -3.08 -30.61 7.68
CA GLN A 169 -2.84 -30.08 6.34
C GLN A 169 -1.37 -30.22 5.89
N THR A 170 -0.42 -30.10 6.83
CA THR A 170 1.03 -30.19 6.55
C THR A 170 1.60 -31.60 6.74
N GLY A 171 0.77 -32.61 6.99
CA GLY A 171 1.21 -34.00 7.17
C GLY A 171 1.92 -34.30 8.49
N GLN A 172 1.92 -33.38 9.46
CA GLN A 172 2.54 -33.54 10.77
C GLN A 172 1.62 -34.28 11.75
N LEU A 173 1.24 -35.51 11.40
CA LEU A 173 0.17 -36.28 12.05
C LEU A 173 0.40 -36.50 13.55
N ALA A 174 1.64 -36.75 13.98
CA ALA A 174 1.97 -36.95 15.39
C ALA A 174 1.71 -35.69 16.25
N LYS A 175 2.06 -34.50 15.74
CA LYS A 175 1.81 -33.23 16.45
C LYS A 175 0.31 -32.93 16.50
N ALA A 176 -0.40 -33.16 15.40
CA ALA A 176 -1.85 -33.01 15.35
C ALA A 176 -2.53 -33.92 16.39
N LYS A 177 -2.14 -35.20 16.47
CA LYS A 177 -2.69 -36.16 17.44
C LYS A 177 -2.53 -35.69 18.89
N THR A 178 -1.37 -35.16 19.26
CA THR A 178 -1.11 -34.62 20.62
C THR A 178 -2.06 -33.46 20.96
N LEU A 179 -2.20 -32.49 20.05
CA LEU A 179 -3.04 -31.32 20.27
C LEU A 179 -4.54 -31.67 20.27
N ILE A 180 -4.97 -32.58 19.40
CA ILE A 180 -6.34 -33.12 19.39
C ILE A 180 -6.63 -33.81 20.72
N THR A 181 -5.72 -34.64 21.23
CA THR A 181 -5.88 -35.32 22.53
C THR A 181 -6.00 -34.32 23.68
N LYS A 182 -5.19 -33.25 23.67
CA LYS A 182 -5.29 -32.17 24.66
C LYS A 182 -6.63 -31.43 24.57
N SER A 183 -7.11 -31.14 23.36
CA SER A 183 -8.40 -30.47 23.12
C SER A 183 -9.59 -31.30 23.62
N ILE A 184 -9.55 -32.63 23.41
CA ILE A 184 -10.56 -33.58 23.94
C ILE A 184 -10.54 -33.60 25.47
N GLY A 185 -9.37 -33.53 26.09
CA GLY A 185 -9.22 -33.45 27.55
C GLY A 185 -9.91 -32.23 28.16
N ILE A 186 -10.03 -31.13 27.40
CA ILE A 186 -10.74 -29.91 27.81
C ILE A 186 -12.24 -30.04 27.57
N ASN A 187 -12.66 -30.45 26.37
CA ASN A 187 -14.07 -30.63 26.03
C ASN A 187 -14.29 -31.85 25.12
N LYS A 188 -14.83 -32.92 25.72
CA LYS A 188 -15.12 -34.20 25.04
C LYS A 188 -16.26 -34.12 24.01
N LYS A 189 -17.15 -33.13 24.11
CA LYS A 189 -18.32 -32.97 23.20
C LYS A 189 -18.10 -31.86 22.15
N ASN A 190 -16.85 -31.60 21.76
CA ASN A 190 -16.55 -30.61 20.74
C ASN A 190 -16.59 -31.23 19.33
N ALA A 191 -17.61 -30.91 18.53
CA ALA A 191 -17.81 -31.44 17.18
C ALA A 191 -16.61 -31.21 16.25
N ARG A 192 -15.95 -30.04 16.35
CA ARG A 192 -14.78 -29.71 15.53
C ARG A 192 -13.58 -30.58 15.90
N THR A 193 -13.36 -30.84 17.18
CA THR A 193 -12.29 -31.73 17.64
C THR A 193 -12.49 -33.17 17.15
N ILE A 194 -13.73 -33.68 17.20
CA ILE A 194 -14.07 -35.03 16.71
C ILE A 194 -13.92 -35.13 15.19
N HIS A 195 -14.35 -34.10 14.44
CA HIS A 195 -14.12 -34.06 12.99
C HIS A 195 -12.62 -34.12 12.63
N LEU A 196 -11.75 -33.45 13.40
CA LEU A 196 -10.30 -33.53 13.21
C LEU A 196 -9.74 -34.93 13.49
N GLN A 197 -10.34 -35.70 14.41
CA GLN A 197 -10.00 -37.12 14.60
C GLN A 197 -10.33 -37.96 13.36
N GLY A 198 -11.48 -37.73 12.73
CA GLY A 198 -11.86 -38.40 11.48
C GLY A 198 -10.91 -38.06 10.33
N GLN A 199 -10.50 -36.80 10.21
CA GLN A 199 -9.50 -36.38 9.22
C GLN A 199 -8.13 -37.02 9.46
N LEU A 200 -7.70 -37.12 10.71
CA LEU A 200 -6.47 -37.82 11.09
C LEU A 200 -6.54 -39.31 10.73
N ALA A 201 -7.63 -39.99 11.08
CA ALA A 201 -7.84 -41.41 10.76
C ALA A 201 -7.85 -41.67 9.25
N LYS A 202 -8.47 -40.77 8.46
CA LYS A 202 -8.45 -40.83 6.99
C LYS A 202 -7.03 -40.76 6.44
N LEU A 203 -6.22 -39.81 6.92
CA LEU A 203 -4.83 -39.62 6.48
C LEU A 203 -3.90 -40.77 6.93
N GLU A 204 -4.24 -41.47 8.00
CA GLU A 204 -3.55 -42.69 8.45
C GLU A 204 -4.05 -43.96 7.74
N SER A 205 -4.85 -43.83 6.68
CA SER A 205 -5.42 -44.94 5.92
C SER A 205 -6.30 -45.88 6.75
N ARG A 206 -7.06 -45.32 7.70
CA ARG A 206 -8.04 -46.03 8.55
C ARG A 206 -9.47 -45.58 8.22
N PRO A 207 -10.01 -45.97 7.04
CA PRO A 207 -11.26 -45.41 6.51
C PRO A 207 -12.50 -45.72 7.37
N LEU A 208 -12.56 -46.89 8.01
CA LEU A 208 -13.67 -47.26 8.91
C LEU A 208 -13.68 -46.41 10.19
N GLU A 209 -12.51 -46.15 10.78
CA GLU A 209 -12.41 -45.24 11.94
C GLU A 209 -12.72 -43.80 11.52
N ALA A 210 -12.28 -43.37 10.33
CA ALA A 210 -12.60 -42.04 9.81
C ALA A 210 -14.12 -41.84 9.69
N LEU A 211 -14.82 -42.83 9.15
CA LEU A 211 -16.28 -42.80 9.02
C LEU A 211 -16.97 -42.66 10.38
N THR A 212 -16.59 -43.47 11.38
CA THR A 212 -17.23 -43.40 12.72
C THR A 212 -17.02 -42.05 13.40
N PHE A 213 -15.85 -41.43 13.24
CA PHE A 213 -15.60 -40.08 13.73
C PHE A 213 -16.38 -39.01 12.96
N PHE A 214 -16.53 -39.14 11.63
CA PHE A 214 -17.35 -38.21 10.85
C PHE A 214 -18.84 -38.30 11.20
N GLU A 215 -19.37 -39.50 11.43
CA GLU A 215 -20.75 -39.71 11.92
C GLU A 215 -20.94 -39.10 13.32
N ALA A 216 -20.00 -39.32 14.24
CA ALA A 216 -20.05 -38.73 15.59
C ALA A 216 -19.96 -37.20 15.57
N ALA A 217 -19.12 -36.63 14.69
CA ALA A 217 -19.01 -35.19 14.50
C ALA A 217 -20.31 -34.61 13.90
N HIS A 218 -20.93 -35.33 12.95
CA HIS A 218 -22.19 -34.95 12.34
C HIS A 218 -23.34 -34.98 13.34
N ALA A 219 -23.41 -35.99 14.22
CA ALA A 219 -24.42 -36.08 15.28
C ALA A 219 -24.38 -34.88 16.26
N LEU A 220 -23.20 -34.32 16.52
CA LEU A 220 -23.04 -33.12 17.35
C LEU A 220 -23.29 -31.80 16.61
N SER A 221 -23.17 -31.79 15.28
CA SER A 221 -23.34 -30.60 14.45
C SER A 221 -23.93 -30.96 13.08
N PRO A 222 -25.24 -31.28 13.02
CA PRO A 222 -25.86 -31.85 11.83
C PRO A 222 -25.94 -30.88 10.65
N THR A 223 -25.88 -29.58 10.90
CA THR A 223 -25.99 -28.53 9.89
C THR A 223 -24.63 -28.06 9.34
N ASN A 224 -23.51 -28.65 9.78
CA ASN A 224 -22.19 -28.19 9.35
C ASN A 224 -21.79 -28.78 7.98
N PRO A 225 -21.67 -27.96 6.91
CA PRO A 225 -21.42 -28.44 5.55
C PRO A 225 -20.02 -29.06 5.38
N ILE A 226 -19.03 -28.62 6.17
CA ILE A 226 -17.67 -29.20 6.12
C ILE A 226 -17.70 -30.64 6.63
N ILE A 227 -18.45 -30.90 7.70
CA ILE A 227 -18.60 -32.25 8.26
C ILE A 227 -19.39 -33.14 7.29
N LYS A 228 -20.49 -32.63 6.70
CA LYS A 228 -21.29 -33.38 5.70
C LYS A 228 -20.46 -33.78 4.47
N ARG A 229 -19.62 -32.90 3.92
CA ARG A 229 -18.75 -33.24 2.77
C ARG A 229 -17.72 -34.32 3.10
N SER A 230 -17.09 -34.25 4.26
CA SER A 230 -16.17 -35.30 4.73
C SER A 230 -16.88 -36.66 4.84
N LEU A 231 -18.13 -36.65 5.30
CA LEU A 231 -18.97 -37.84 5.41
C LEU A 231 -19.38 -38.39 4.04
N ALA A 232 -19.89 -37.56 3.12
CA ALA A 232 -20.24 -37.97 1.75
C ALA A 232 -19.05 -38.57 0.99
N THR A 233 -17.87 -37.95 1.14
CA THR A 233 -16.64 -38.47 0.53
C THR A 233 -16.27 -39.83 1.12
N ALA A 234 -16.44 -40.03 2.43
CA ALA A 234 -16.16 -41.31 3.08
C ALA A 234 -17.13 -42.40 2.60
N TYR A 235 -18.43 -42.10 2.44
CA TYR A 235 -19.40 -43.03 1.86
C TYR A 235 -19.11 -43.36 0.40
N SER A 236 -18.76 -42.35 -0.43
CA SER A 236 -18.42 -42.56 -1.84
C SER A 236 -17.20 -43.47 -2.02
N GLN A 237 -16.19 -43.36 -1.18
CA GLN A 237 -15.01 -44.24 -1.20
C GLN A 237 -15.32 -45.69 -0.81
N MET A 238 -16.46 -45.93 -0.17
CA MET A 238 -16.94 -47.26 0.24
C MET A 238 -18.02 -47.81 -0.70
N ASP A 239 -18.27 -47.15 -1.84
CA ASP A 239 -19.35 -47.47 -2.78
C ASP A 239 -20.72 -47.56 -2.09
N ASP A 240 -20.95 -46.70 -1.09
CA ASP A 240 -22.19 -46.63 -0.33
C ASP A 240 -23.15 -45.61 -0.95
N GLU A 241 -24.36 -46.06 -1.31
CA GLU A 241 -25.39 -45.25 -1.98
C GLU A 241 -25.82 -44.02 -1.16
N ARG A 242 -25.64 -44.07 0.17
CA ARG A 242 -25.89 -42.91 1.07
C ARG A 242 -25.04 -41.69 0.72
N ALA A 243 -23.96 -41.85 -0.07
CA ALA A 243 -23.17 -40.73 -0.56
C ALA A 243 -24.01 -39.73 -1.37
N ILE A 244 -24.89 -40.21 -2.25
CA ILE A 244 -25.76 -39.36 -3.06
C ILE A 244 -26.78 -38.63 -2.18
N ASP A 245 -27.36 -39.31 -1.19
CA ASP A 245 -28.29 -38.70 -0.24
C ASP A 245 -27.65 -37.54 0.52
N ILE A 246 -26.44 -37.73 1.07
CA ILE A 246 -25.72 -36.67 1.79
C ILE A 246 -25.33 -35.50 0.86
N VAL A 247 -24.97 -35.77 -0.40
CA VAL A 247 -24.66 -34.73 -1.40
C VAL A 247 -25.90 -33.92 -1.76
N ASN A 248 -27.03 -34.58 -1.97
CA ASN A 248 -28.31 -33.91 -2.20
C ASN A 248 -28.75 -33.09 -0.99
N ASP A 249 -28.48 -33.58 0.22
CA ASP A 249 -28.70 -32.87 1.48
C ASP A 249 -27.87 -31.58 1.61
N ILE A 250 -26.65 -31.58 1.06
CA ILE A 250 -25.82 -30.38 0.95
C ILE A 250 -26.43 -29.43 -0.08
N LEU A 251 -26.77 -29.93 -1.27
CA LEU A 251 -27.34 -29.13 -2.36
C LEU A 251 -28.74 -28.58 -2.03
N ALA A 252 -29.52 -29.20 -1.15
CA ALA A 252 -30.78 -28.65 -0.67
C ALA A 252 -30.61 -27.39 0.18
N GLN A 253 -29.47 -27.25 0.86
CA GLN A 253 -29.15 -26.09 1.71
C GLN A 253 -28.28 -25.07 0.97
N THR A 254 -27.40 -25.57 0.10
CA THR A 254 -26.48 -24.79 -0.73
C THR A 254 -26.51 -25.33 -2.16
N PRO A 255 -27.53 -24.97 -2.96
CA PRO A 255 -27.72 -25.48 -4.33
C PRO A 255 -26.55 -25.19 -5.28
N ASP A 256 -25.74 -24.18 -4.95
CA ASP A 256 -24.63 -23.70 -5.76
C ASP A 256 -23.26 -24.18 -5.26
N ASP A 257 -23.19 -25.19 -4.38
CA ASP A 257 -21.90 -25.72 -3.90
C ASP A 257 -21.18 -26.50 -5.03
N PRO A 258 -20.09 -25.97 -5.62
CA PRO A 258 -19.41 -26.62 -6.75
C PRO A 258 -18.75 -27.94 -6.36
N LEU A 259 -18.35 -28.09 -5.11
CA LEU A 259 -17.75 -29.33 -4.62
C LEU A 259 -18.80 -30.43 -4.51
N ALA A 260 -20.02 -30.07 -4.15
CA ALA A 260 -21.13 -30.99 -4.13
C ALA A 260 -21.57 -31.37 -5.56
N LEU A 261 -21.62 -30.41 -6.49
CA LEU A 261 -21.92 -30.68 -7.92
C LEU A 261 -20.85 -31.52 -8.61
N LEU A 262 -19.57 -31.28 -8.34
CA LEU A 262 -18.47 -32.09 -8.88
C LEU A 262 -18.50 -33.52 -8.33
N LEU A 263 -18.77 -33.67 -7.03
CA LEU A 263 -18.95 -34.99 -6.41
C LEU A 263 -20.14 -35.72 -7.05
N LEU A 264 -21.23 -35.00 -7.35
CA LEU A 264 -22.41 -35.54 -8.03
C LEU A 264 -22.11 -35.97 -9.49
N GLY A 265 -21.44 -35.12 -10.29
CA GLY A 265 -21.09 -35.44 -11.68
C GLY A 265 -20.16 -36.65 -11.79
N ARG A 266 -19.27 -36.85 -10.81
CA ARG A 266 -18.42 -38.04 -10.71
C ARG A 266 -19.19 -39.30 -10.34
N LEU A 267 -20.13 -39.19 -9.42
CA LEU A 267 -21.01 -40.31 -9.05
C LEU A 267 -21.80 -40.76 -10.30
N HIS A 268 -22.37 -39.83 -11.10
CA HIS A 268 -23.06 -40.16 -12.36
C HIS A 268 -22.14 -40.67 -13.49
N SER A 269 -20.94 -40.11 -13.64
CA SER A 269 -19.98 -40.55 -14.67
C SER A 269 -19.45 -41.97 -14.42
N LYS A 270 -19.41 -42.42 -13.15
CA LYS A 270 -19.01 -43.79 -12.76
C LYS A 270 -20.09 -44.82 -13.09
N ASP A 271 -21.35 -44.39 -13.16
CA ASP A 271 -22.53 -45.22 -13.41
C ASP A 271 -22.93 -45.31 -14.91
N ASN A 272 -22.05 -44.85 -15.81
CA ASN A 272 -22.20 -44.89 -17.27
C ASN A 272 -23.33 -43.97 -17.84
N GLU A 273 -23.76 -42.97 -17.07
CA GLU A 273 -24.83 -42.02 -17.41
C GLU A 273 -24.27 -40.76 -18.09
N ASN A 274 -23.70 -40.91 -19.29
CA ASN A 274 -22.97 -39.82 -19.97
C ASN A 274 -23.80 -38.56 -20.22
N GLU A 275 -25.11 -38.66 -20.44
CA GLU A 275 -25.97 -37.49 -20.65
C GLU A 275 -26.22 -36.70 -19.36
N LEU A 276 -26.41 -37.40 -18.22
CA LEU A 276 -26.55 -36.75 -16.91
C LEU A 276 -25.21 -36.15 -16.46
N ALA A 277 -24.10 -36.83 -16.71
CA ALA A 277 -22.77 -36.29 -16.47
C ALA A 277 -22.50 -35.04 -17.32
N ILE A 278 -22.83 -35.04 -18.62
CA ILE A 278 -22.71 -33.87 -19.49
C ILE A 278 -23.58 -32.71 -18.98
N SER A 279 -24.84 -32.96 -18.63
CA SER A 279 -25.73 -31.92 -18.10
C SER A 279 -25.22 -31.34 -16.77
N VAL A 280 -24.73 -32.18 -15.85
CA VAL A 280 -24.10 -31.73 -14.60
C VAL A 280 -22.81 -30.97 -14.89
N TYR A 281 -22.02 -31.35 -15.90
CA TYR A 281 -20.80 -30.62 -16.29
C TYR A 281 -21.09 -29.31 -17.02
N GLU A 282 -22.19 -29.21 -17.76
CA GLU A 282 -22.67 -27.96 -18.37
C GLU A 282 -23.18 -27.00 -17.29
N ASP A 283 -24.01 -27.48 -16.35
CA ASP A 283 -24.49 -26.69 -15.21
C ASP A 283 -23.32 -26.28 -14.29
N LEU A 284 -22.39 -27.21 -14.04
CA LEU A 284 -21.15 -26.92 -13.33
C LEU A 284 -20.34 -25.87 -14.09
N THR A 285 -20.16 -25.98 -15.41
CA THR A 285 -19.41 -24.99 -16.20
C THR A 285 -20.08 -23.63 -16.17
N GLN A 286 -21.42 -23.57 -16.25
CA GLN A 286 -22.19 -22.34 -16.15
C GLN A 286 -22.06 -21.70 -14.76
N ARG A 287 -22.10 -22.48 -13.68
CA ARG A 287 -21.96 -22.00 -12.29
C ARG A 287 -20.51 -21.71 -11.88
N LEU A 288 -19.54 -22.41 -12.48
CA LEU A 288 -18.10 -22.21 -12.27
C LEU A 288 -17.63 -20.85 -12.80
N THR A 289 -18.35 -20.23 -13.75
CA THR A 289 -18.07 -18.84 -14.15
C THR A 289 -18.27 -17.84 -13.00
N ALA A 290 -18.91 -18.24 -11.89
CA ALA A 290 -19.23 -17.39 -10.75
C ALA A 290 -18.45 -17.73 -9.45
N LEU A 291 -17.46 -18.64 -9.47
CA LEU A 291 -16.80 -19.15 -8.25
C LEU A 291 -15.31 -18.73 -8.11
N PRO A 292 -14.75 -18.67 -6.88
CA PRO A 292 -13.35 -18.31 -6.65
C PRO A 292 -12.33 -19.42 -6.98
N ASP A 293 -11.10 -19.03 -7.32
CA ASP A 293 -10.00 -19.85 -7.89
C ASP A 293 -9.37 -20.96 -7.00
N ASP A 294 -9.93 -21.35 -5.85
CA ASP A 294 -9.17 -22.05 -4.80
C ASP A 294 -9.18 -23.61 -4.81
N LEU A 295 -9.78 -24.26 -5.81
CA LEU A 295 -9.98 -25.73 -5.87
C LEU A 295 -9.06 -26.47 -6.86
N SER A 296 -7.79 -26.74 -6.54
CA SER A 296 -6.73 -26.94 -7.56
C SER A 296 -6.39 -28.36 -8.09
N VAL A 297 -6.81 -29.48 -7.49
CA VAL A 297 -6.32 -30.83 -7.91
C VAL A 297 -7.23 -31.54 -8.92
N GLU A 298 -8.49 -31.14 -9.02
CA GLU A 298 -9.53 -31.81 -9.82
C GLU A 298 -9.83 -31.07 -11.15
N GLN A 299 -9.03 -30.05 -11.45
CA GLN A 299 -9.23 -29.09 -12.55
C GLN A 299 -8.66 -29.54 -13.92
N ASN A 300 -7.62 -30.38 -13.99
CA ASN A 300 -6.85 -30.59 -15.23
C ASN A 300 -7.60 -31.31 -16.37
N GLU A 301 -8.38 -32.34 -16.05
CA GLU A 301 -9.17 -33.07 -17.05
C GLU A 301 -10.38 -32.25 -17.53
N LEU A 302 -10.90 -31.38 -16.67
CA LEU A 302 -11.99 -30.45 -16.99
C LEU A 302 -11.58 -29.42 -18.06
N TYR A 303 -10.27 -29.18 -18.22
CA TYR A 303 -9.77 -28.16 -19.14
C TYR A 303 -9.68 -28.62 -20.59
N PHE A 304 -9.19 -29.82 -20.90
CA PHE A 304 -9.13 -30.29 -22.29
C PHE A 304 -10.50 -30.33 -22.96
N VAL A 305 -11.47 -30.90 -22.22
CA VAL A 305 -12.86 -31.08 -22.67
C VAL A 305 -13.50 -29.72 -22.97
N ALA A 306 -13.25 -28.73 -22.12
CA ALA A 306 -13.73 -27.37 -22.35
C ALA A 306 -13.01 -26.64 -23.52
N GLY A 307 -11.76 -26.99 -23.85
CA GLY A 307 -10.97 -26.31 -24.90
C GLY A 307 -11.30 -26.73 -26.30
N LEU A 308 -11.50 -28.03 -26.48
CA LEU A 308 -11.96 -28.58 -27.75
C LEU A 308 -13.35 -28.04 -28.12
N ALA A 309 -14.27 -28.01 -27.14
CA ALA A 309 -15.61 -27.43 -27.31
C ALA A 309 -15.55 -25.95 -27.73
N SER A 310 -14.59 -25.20 -27.21
CA SER A 310 -14.40 -23.77 -27.48
C SER A 310 -13.75 -23.49 -28.84
N TYR A 311 -12.78 -24.30 -29.27
CA TYR A 311 -12.09 -24.13 -30.56
C TYR A 311 -13.03 -24.30 -31.76
N LEU A 312 -13.88 -25.33 -31.71
CA LEU A 312 -14.82 -25.67 -32.78
C LEU A 312 -15.97 -24.68 -32.93
N THR A 313 -16.24 -23.92 -31.87
CA THR A 313 -17.30 -22.91 -31.82
C THR A 313 -16.78 -21.50 -32.15
N GLY A 314 -15.50 -21.36 -32.54
CA GLY A 314 -14.87 -20.08 -32.91
C GLY A 314 -14.47 -19.22 -31.71
N ASN A 315 -14.57 -19.75 -30.49
CA ASN A 315 -14.14 -19.08 -29.28
C ASN A 315 -12.65 -19.37 -29.04
N TYR A 316 -11.79 -18.70 -29.82
CA TYR A 316 -10.34 -18.93 -29.83
C TYR A 316 -9.66 -18.62 -28.48
N GLU A 317 -10.22 -17.70 -27.70
CA GLU A 317 -9.69 -17.31 -26.38
C GLU A 317 -9.96 -18.41 -25.34
N SER A 318 -11.19 -18.92 -25.30
CA SER A 318 -11.54 -20.06 -24.45
C SER A 318 -10.83 -21.32 -24.94
N ALA A 319 -10.70 -21.51 -26.24
CA ALA A 319 -9.94 -22.62 -26.82
C ALA A 319 -8.49 -22.64 -26.35
N LEU A 320 -7.81 -21.50 -26.46
CA LEU A 320 -6.42 -21.37 -26.07
C LEU A 320 -6.22 -21.66 -24.58
N THR A 321 -7.02 -21.01 -23.73
CA THR A 321 -6.92 -21.14 -22.25
C THR A 321 -6.97 -22.59 -21.82
N LYS A 322 -7.90 -23.32 -22.42
CA LYS A 322 -8.18 -24.70 -22.10
C LYS A 322 -7.17 -25.67 -22.72
N PHE A 323 -6.67 -25.39 -23.93
CA PHE A 323 -5.55 -26.14 -24.53
C PHE A 323 -4.23 -25.93 -23.77
N GLU A 324 -3.97 -24.76 -23.23
CA GLU A 324 -2.80 -24.49 -22.38
C GLU A 324 -2.90 -25.23 -21.05
N GLN A 325 -4.08 -25.19 -20.43
CA GLN A 325 -4.36 -25.92 -19.19
C GLN A 325 -4.22 -27.44 -19.39
N TYR A 326 -4.59 -27.96 -20.56
CA TYR A 326 -4.36 -29.35 -20.93
C TYR A 326 -2.88 -29.68 -21.20
N ASN A 327 -2.22 -28.89 -22.04
CA ASN A 327 -0.82 -29.09 -22.43
C ASN A 327 0.16 -28.95 -21.26
N SER A 328 -0.31 -28.46 -20.09
CA SER A 328 0.46 -28.39 -18.84
C SER A 328 0.83 -29.77 -18.27
N VAL A 329 0.13 -30.85 -18.67
CA VAL A 329 0.39 -32.24 -18.23
C VAL A 329 1.09 -33.04 -19.36
N LYS A 330 2.38 -32.75 -19.59
CA LYS A 330 3.30 -33.32 -20.62
C LYS A 330 2.80 -34.56 -21.42
N HIS A 331 2.12 -34.33 -22.55
CA HIS A 331 1.88 -35.29 -23.66
C HIS A 331 2.15 -34.60 -25.01
N SER A 332 2.75 -35.27 -25.99
CA SER A 332 3.24 -34.66 -27.26
C SER A 332 2.34 -34.94 -28.47
N ASN A 333 1.74 -33.90 -29.09
CA ASN A 333 0.83 -33.98 -30.25
C ASN A 333 1.01 -32.78 -31.22
N THR A 334 1.40 -33.01 -32.49
CA THR A 334 1.64 -31.98 -33.55
C THR A 334 0.40 -31.19 -33.95
N ASN A 335 -0.79 -31.78 -33.83
CA ASN A 335 -2.05 -31.12 -34.18
C ASN A 335 -2.46 -30.15 -33.08
N ALA A 336 -2.38 -30.57 -31.82
CA ALA A 336 -2.51 -29.64 -30.70
C ALA A 336 -1.49 -28.50 -30.82
N LEU A 337 -0.26 -28.78 -31.32
CA LEU A 337 0.80 -27.79 -31.50
C LEU A 337 0.51 -26.77 -32.61
N ALA A 338 0.10 -27.21 -33.80
CA ALA A 338 -0.23 -26.31 -34.90
C ALA A 338 -1.50 -25.51 -34.58
N LEU A 339 -2.51 -26.16 -34.00
CA LEU A 339 -3.76 -25.49 -33.57
C LEU A 339 -3.48 -24.48 -32.47
N THR A 340 -2.60 -24.80 -31.53
CA THR A 340 -2.19 -23.82 -30.51
C THR A 340 -1.36 -22.71 -31.15
N ALA A 341 -0.40 -22.97 -32.06
CA ALA A 341 0.41 -21.94 -32.71
C ALA A 341 -0.42 -20.98 -33.58
N ASP A 342 -1.40 -21.50 -34.33
CA ASP A 342 -2.31 -20.69 -35.14
C ASP A 342 -3.34 -19.95 -34.28
N THR A 343 -3.92 -20.61 -33.27
CA THR A 343 -4.79 -19.95 -32.28
C THR A 343 -4.05 -18.78 -31.63
N LEU A 344 -2.79 -18.98 -31.26
CA LEU A 344 -1.91 -17.94 -30.72
C LEU A 344 -1.67 -16.82 -31.72
N VAL A 345 -1.32 -17.10 -32.99
CA VAL A 345 -1.14 -16.03 -33.99
C VAL A 345 -2.43 -15.24 -34.25
N LYS A 346 -3.58 -15.92 -34.34
CA LYS A 346 -4.90 -15.30 -34.54
C LYS A 346 -5.35 -14.44 -33.37
N LEU A 347 -4.86 -14.78 -32.18
CA LEU A 347 -5.03 -13.99 -30.96
C LEU A 347 -3.93 -12.92 -30.79
N ASN A 348 -3.12 -12.64 -31.82
CA ASN A 348 -1.98 -11.73 -31.78
C ASN A 348 -0.86 -12.12 -30.78
N GLN A 349 -0.78 -13.40 -30.41
CA GLN A 349 0.22 -13.99 -29.50
C GLN A 349 1.38 -14.65 -30.26
N ALA A 350 2.02 -13.86 -31.12
CA ALA A 350 3.11 -14.30 -32.00
C ALA A 350 4.32 -14.92 -31.25
N LYS A 351 4.62 -14.45 -30.03
CA LYS A 351 5.77 -14.92 -29.24
C LYS A 351 5.57 -16.31 -28.64
N GLU A 352 4.35 -16.62 -28.23
CA GLU A 352 3.98 -17.93 -27.70
C GLU A 352 3.96 -18.94 -28.83
N ALA A 353 3.43 -18.54 -30.00
CA ALA A 353 3.52 -19.34 -31.22
C ALA A 353 4.99 -19.64 -31.57
N GLN A 354 5.88 -18.66 -31.42
CA GLN A 354 7.30 -18.85 -31.65
C GLN A 354 7.93 -19.88 -30.69
N ILE A 355 7.67 -19.78 -29.38
CA ILE A 355 8.23 -20.70 -28.37
C ILE A 355 7.71 -22.12 -28.61
N LEU A 356 6.43 -22.22 -28.93
CA LEU A 356 5.76 -23.47 -29.23
C LEU A 356 6.40 -24.17 -30.43
N LEU A 357 6.68 -23.43 -31.50
CA LEU A 357 7.37 -23.92 -32.69
C LEU A 357 8.86 -24.24 -32.42
N GLU A 358 9.55 -23.41 -31.63
CA GLU A 358 10.95 -23.65 -31.24
C GLU A 358 11.13 -24.94 -30.42
N ASN A 359 10.19 -25.27 -29.53
CA ASN A 359 10.24 -26.49 -28.72
C ASN A 359 9.98 -27.77 -29.54
N ASN A 360 9.61 -27.60 -30.80
CA ASN A 360 9.24 -28.67 -31.72
C ASN A 360 10.00 -28.53 -33.05
N LEU A 361 11.24 -28.03 -33.01
CA LEU A 361 12.08 -27.70 -34.16
C LEU A 361 12.25 -28.81 -35.20
N ASN A 362 12.27 -30.07 -34.78
CA ASN A 362 12.38 -31.21 -35.71
C ASN A 362 11.17 -31.23 -36.65
N LEU A 363 9.98 -30.96 -36.12
CA LEU A 363 8.72 -30.91 -36.87
C LEU A 363 8.61 -29.62 -37.70
N VAL A 364 9.33 -28.56 -37.33
CA VAL A 364 9.33 -27.25 -38.05
C VAL A 364 10.26 -27.25 -39.26
N ARG A 365 11.45 -27.87 -39.17
CA ARG A 365 12.47 -27.85 -40.24
C ARG A 365 12.03 -28.55 -41.51
N GLU A 366 11.16 -29.54 -41.39
CA GLU A 366 10.61 -30.30 -42.53
C GLU A 366 9.58 -29.48 -43.33
N ASN A 367 9.32 -28.21 -42.98
CA ASN A 367 8.31 -27.35 -43.59
C ASN A 367 8.81 -25.89 -43.79
N GLU A 368 8.98 -25.45 -45.05
CA GLU A 368 9.45 -24.08 -45.41
C GLU A 368 8.54 -22.98 -44.85
N ASN A 369 7.23 -23.20 -44.79
CA ASN A 369 6.28 -22.22 -44.30
C ASN A 369 6.36 -22.07 -42.78
N LEU A 370 6.45 -23.17 -42.03
CA LEU A 370 6.75 -23.11 -40.59
C LEU A 370 8.14 -22.48 -40.36
N SER A 371 9.09 -22.66 -41.28
CA SER A 371 10.45 -22.10 -41.19
C SER A 371 10.50 -20.59 -41.46
N LEU A 372 9.85 -20.09 -42.51
CA LEU A 372 9.74 -18.66 -42.81
C LEU A 372 8.83 -17.95 -41.81
N ALA A 373 7.73 -18.58 -41.37
CA ALA A 373 6.89 -18.09 -40.28
C ALA A 373 7.72 -17.98 -39.00
N LEU A 374 8.48 -19.02 -38.65
CA LEU A 374 9.39 -18.98 -37.52
C LEU A 374 10.51 -17.94 -37.72
N CYS A 375 10.99 -17.69 -38.94
CA CYS A 375 11.99 -16.65 -39.25
C CYS A 375 11.43 -15.24 -39.09
N ASN A 376 10.22 -14.97 -39.54
CA ASN A 376 9.54 -13.70 -39.31
C ASN A 376 9.29 -13.50 -37.82
N LEU A 377 8.81 -14.54 -37.11
CA LEU A 377 8.68 -14.51 -35.66
C LEU A 377 10.03 -14.27 -34.97
N PHE A 378 11.12 -14.88 -35.44
CA PHE A 378 12.47 -14.62 -34.96
C PHE A 378 12.90 -13.18 -35.19
N LEU A 379 12.61 -12.63 -36.37
CA LEU A 379 12.97 -11.26 -36.69
C LEU A 379 12.17 -10.29 -35.87
N ASP A 380 10.85 -10.42 -35.79
CA ASP A 380 9.99 -9.58 -34.96
C ASP A 380 10.45 -9.60 -33.51
N ASN A 381 10.90 -10.75 -33.02
CA ASN A 381 11.42 -10.93 -31.66
C ASN A 381 12.95 -10.77 -31.51
N GLU A 382 13.64 -10.08 -32.42
CA GLU A 382 15.08 -9.75 -32.31
C GLU A 382 16.03 -10.96 -32.22
N LYS A 383 15.56 -12.17 -32.51
CA LYS A 383 16.36 -13.40 -32.55
C LYS A 383 17.01 -13.59 -33.92
N THR A 384 17.70 -12.56 -34.38
CA THR A 384 18.25 -12.50 -35.74
C THR A 384 19.18 -13.67 -36.06
N PHE A 385 20.01 -14.11 -35.09
CA PHE A 385 20.91 -15.25 -35.26
C PHE A 385 20.17 -16.58 -35.52
N LYS A 386 19.00 -16.78 -34.90
CA LYS A 386 18.21 -18.00 -35.10
C LYS A 386 17.58 -18.02 -36.48
N CYS A 387 17.13 -16.87 -36.98
CA CYS A 387 16.67 -16.77 -38.36
C CYS A 387 17.84 -17.01 -39.33
N ILE A 388 19.00 -16.40 -39.12
CA ILE A 388 20.21 -16.67 -39.94
C ILE A 388 20.52 -18.18 -39.95
N SER A 389 20.55 -18.83 -38.79
CA SER A 389 20.85 -20.26 -38.68
C SER A 389 19.79 -21.15 -39.35
N LEU A 390 18.52 -20.75 -39.29
CA LEU A 390 17.42 -21.46 -39.94
C LEU A 390 17.46 -21.28 -41.46
N LEU A 391 17.74 -20.06 -41.93
CA LEU A 391 17.95 -19.76 -43.36
C LEU A 391 19.16 -20.50 -43.90
N ASP A 392 20.24 -20.60 -43.13
CA ASP A 392 21.43 -21.36 -43.51
C ASP A 392 21.17 -22.87 -43.49
N SER A 393 20.32 -23.39 -42.60
CA SER A 393 19.97 -24.82 -42.58
C SER A 393 19.09 -25.19 -43.77
N ILE A 394 18.00 -24.45 -44.02
CA ILE A 394 17.13 -24.73 -45.16
C ILE A 394 17.84 -24.49 -46.51
N LYS A 395 18.83 -23.57 -46.56
CA LYS A 395 19.69 -23.39 -47.73
C LYS A 395 20.60 -24.59 -48.01
N ARG A 396 21.11 -25.23 -46.97
CA ARG A 396 21.86 -26.49 -47.10
C ARG A 396 20.96 -27.65 -47.54
N ASP A 397 19.69 -27.61 -47.14
CA ASP A 397 18.65 -28.56 -47.54
C ASP A 397 18.05 -28.24 -48.93
N GLY A 398 18.59 -27.24 -49.65
CA GLY A 398 18.31 -26.98 -51.07
C GLY A 398 17.46 -25.74 -51.38
N VAL A 399 17.14 -24.87 -50.41
CA VAL A 399 16.25 -23.71 -50.58
C VAL A 399 17.03 -22.38 -50.71
N ASP A 400 17.10 -21.74 -51.90
CA ASP A 400 17.80 -20.44 -52.14
C ASP A 400 16.99 -19.49 -53.07
N SER A 401 16.62 -18.28 -52.61
CA SER A 401 15.74 -17.35 -53.37
C SER A 401 15.99 -15.86 -53.05
N VAL A 402 15.50 -14.94 -53.90
CA VAL A 402 15.60 -13.46 -53.70
C VAL A 402 15.01 -13.02 -52.35
N ASN A 403 13.96 -13.72 -51.87
CA ASN A 403 13.33 -13.46 -50.58
C ASN A 403 14.29 -13.73 -49.41
N VAL A 404 15.20 -14.70 -49.55
CA VAL A 404 16.26 -14.98 -48.59
C VAL A 404 17.29 -13.83 -48.57
N THR A 405 17.65 -13.24 -49.72
CA THR A 405 18.61 -12.12 -49.81
C THR A 405 18.06 -10.83 -49.22
N VAL A 406 16.81 -10.47 -49.51
CA VAL A 406 16.14 -9.31 -48.89
C VAL A 406 16.04 -9.50 -47.38
N MET A 407 15.74 -10.73 -46.93
CA MET A 407 15.72 -11.05 -45.51
C MET A 407 17.09 -10.82 -44.85
N ARG A 408 18.20 -11.12 -45.55
CA ARG A 408 19.57 -10.87 -45.08
C ARG A 408 19.93 -9.38 -44.96
N VAL A 409 19.47 -8.51 -45.87
CA VAL A 409 19.69 -7.05 -45.74
C VAL A 409 18.92 -6.50 -44.53
N ARG A 410 17.66 -6.91 -44.35
CA ARG A 410 16.83 -6.53 -43.19
C ARG A 410 17.45 -6.98 -41.87
N ILE A 411 18.02 -8.19 -41.86
CA ILE A 411 18.80 -8.73 -40.74
C ILE A 411 19.97 -7.79 -40.36
N LEU A 412 20.72 -7.25 -41.32
CA LEU A 412 21.85 -6.36 -41.04
C LEU A 412 21.39 -5.00 -40.48
N GLN A 413 20.31 -4.43 -41.02
CA GLN A 413 19.72 -3.19 -40.49
C GLN A 413 19.19 -3.38 -39.06
N LYS A 414 18.47 -4.48 -38.81
CA LYS A 414 17.95 -4.79 -37.47
C LYS A 414 19.06 -5.00 -36.43
N ASN A 415 20.23 -5.47 -36.86
CA ASN A 415 21.39 -5.64 -36.00
C ASN A 415 22.24 -4.37 -35.84
N GLU A 416 21.76 -3.21 -36.27
CA GLU A 416 22.45 -1.92 -36.23
C GLU A 416 23.82 -1.92 -36.95
N LYS A 417 24.07 -2.92 -37.80
CA LYS A 417 25.28 -3.01 -38.63
C LYS A 417 25.09 -2.16 -39.87
N TYR A 418 24.80 -0.88 -39.67
CA TYR A 418 24.37 0.03 -40.71
C TYR A 418 25.43 0.21 -41.80
N ALA A 419 26.73 0.10 -41.46
CA ALA A 419 27.82 0.14 -42.42
C ALA A 419 27.86 -1.12 -43.31
N ASP A 420 27.69 -2.31 -42.72
CA ASP A 420 27.69 -3.59 -43.45
C ASP A 420 26.43 -3.75 -44.30
N ALA A 421 25.28 -3.31 -43.78
CA ALA A 421 24.01 -3.27 -44.50
C ALA A 421 24.12 -2.40 -45.75
N LEU A 422 24.72 -1.21 -45.61
CA LEU A 422 24.99 -0.30 -46.72
C LEU A 422 25.94 -0.95 -47.75
N ALA A 423 27.00 -1.63 -47.30
CA ALA A 423 27.91 -2.34 -48.18
C ALA A 423 27.24 -3.50 -48.95
N LEU A 424 26.56 -4.43 -48.27
CA LEU A 424 25.87 -5.57 -48.89
C LEU A 424 24.83 -5.12 -49.91
N PHE A 425 24.11 -4.05 -49.56
CA PHE A 425 23.14 -3.42 -50.43
C PHE A 425 23.83 -2.85 -51.69
N THR A 426 24.85 -1.99 -51.53
CA THR A 426 25.57 -1.41 -52.70
C THR A 426 26.27 -2.45 -53.58
N GLN A 427 26.61 -3.62 -53.04
CA GLN A 427 27.21 -4.72 -53.81
C GLN A 427 26.19 -5.42 -54.73
N HIS A 428 24.97 -5.65 -54.25
CA HIS A 428 23.91 -6.34 -55.01
C HIS A 428 23.02 -5.36 -55.80
N PHE A 429 23.09 -4.07 -55.46
CA PHE A 429 22.34 -2.96 -56.06
C PHE A 429 23.28 -1.74 -56.28
N PRO A 430 24.11 -1.74 -57.34
CA PRO A 430 25.21 -0.78 -57.53
C PRO A 430 24.80 0.60 -58.06
N ASP A 431 23.55 0.77 -58.49
CA ASP A 431 23.01 2.03 -59.00
C ASP A 431 22.10 2.68 -57.92
N PRO A 432 22.58 3.69 -57.16
CA PRO A 432 21.77 4.40 -56.19
C PRO A 432 20.66 5.23 -56.84
N ASP A 433 20.76 5.46 -58.16
CA ASP A 433 19.78 6.15 -58.98
C ASP A 433 18.84 5.15 -59.70
N ALA A 434 18.83 3.84 -59.39
CA ALA A 434 17.83 2.90 -59.90
C ALA A 434 16.77 2.52 -58.84
N ASP A 435 15.49 2.83 -59.09
CA ASP A 435 14.35 2.47 -58.22
C ASP A 435 13.94 0.99 -58.40
N PRO A 436 13.96 0.18 -57.31
CA PRO A 436 12.90 0.18 -56.29
C PRO A 436 13.39 0.27 -54.83
N TYR A 437 14.68 0.54 -54.58
CA TYR A 437 15.27 0.49 -53.24
C TYR A 437 15.94 1.80 -52.77
N ARG A 438 15.76 2.93 -53.48
CA ARG A 438 16.39 4.23 -53.16
C ARG A 438 16.08 4.76 -51.74
N PHE A 439 14.84 4.57 -51.30
CA PHE A 439 14.41 4.96 -49.95
C PHE A 439 15.17 4.17 -48.87
N MET A 440 15.47 2.89 -49.13
CA MET A 440 16.28 2.05 -48.24
C MET A 440 17.71 2.61 -48.12
N PHE A 441 18.30 3.09 -49.22
CA PHE A 441 19.63 3.71 -49.26
C PHE A 441 19.70 5.01 -48.44
N ILE A 442 18.72 5.90 -48.56
CA ILE A 442 18.70 7.16 -47.82
C ILE A 442 18.53 6.92 -46.30
N ASN A 443 17.69 5.96 -45.91
CA ASN A 443 17.59 5.57 -44.50
C ASN A 443 18.91 5.01 -43.96
N LEU A 444 19.62 4.19 -44.75
CA LEU A 444 20.96 3.71 -44.39
C LEU A 444 21.95 4.87 -44.18
N LEU A 445 21.86 5.98 -44.93
CA LEU A 445 22.71 7.18 -44.69
C LEU A 445 22.39 7.87 -43.35
N ILE A 446 21.11 7.95 -42.99
CA ILE A 446 20.64 8.55 -41.72
C ILE A 446 21.11 7.70 -40.54
N GLU A 447 20.93 6.38 -40.62
CA GLU A 447 21.39 5.41 -39.63
C GLU A 447 22.92 5.49 -39.41
N ASN A 448 23.68 5.82 -40.46
CA ASN A 448 25.12 6.06 -40.40
C ASN A 448 25.51 7.48 -39.90
N LYS A 449 24.58 8.25 -39.32
CA LYS A 449 24.77 9.63 -38.81
C LYS A 449 25.29 10.63 -39.86
N LYS A 450 25.16 10.32 -41.15
CA LYS A 450 25.58 11.20 -42.25
C LYS A 450 24.47 12.20 -42.58
N ILE A 451 23.99 12.95 -41.58
CA ILE A 451 22.82 13.83 -41.65
C ILE A 451 22.95 14.85 -42.79
N GLU A 452 24.12 15.44 -42.99
CA GLU A 452 24.35 16.42 -44.08
C GLU A 452 24.33 15.76 -45.48
N GLN A 453 24.81 14.52 -45.64
CA GLN A 453 24.72 13.80 -46.92
C GLN A 453 23.29 13.38 -47.23
N ALA A 454 22.56 12.90 -46.21
CA ALA A 454 21.14 12.58 -46.30
C ALA A 454 20.31 13.82 -46.67
N LEU A 455 20.59 14.98 -46.05
CA LEU A 455 19.95 16.26 -46.36
C LEU A 455 20.20 16.66 -47.81
N LYS A 456 21.47 16.61 -48.27
CA LYS A 456 21.84 16.97 -49.65
C LYS A 456 21.17 16.07 -50.69
N LEU A 457 21.16 14.75 -50.48
CA LEU A 457 20.53 13.79 -51.39
C LEU A 457 19.01 13.95 -51.40
N THR A 458 18.38 14.10 -50.23
CA THR A 458 16.94 14.37 -50.10
C THR A 458 16.54 15.65 -50.84
N GLN A 459 17.34 16.72 -50.70
CA GLN A 459 17.10 17.97 -51.40
C GLN A 459 17.30 17.84 -52.92
N ALA A 460 18.32 17.08 -53.35
CA ALA A 460 18.55 16.82 -54.78
C ALA A 460 17.38 16.06 -55.42
N VAL A 461 16.82 15.06 -54.71
CA VAL A 461 15.62 14.34 -55.15
C VAL A 461 14.43 15.29 -55.22
N LEU A 462 14.20 16.11 -54.19
CA LEU A 462 13.10 17.09 -54.20
C LEU A 462 13.25 18.20 -55.25
N ASN A 463 14.46 18.47 -55.74
CA ASN A 463 14.63 19.40 -56.86
C ASN A 463 14.16 18.79 -58.19
N GLN A 464 14.18 17.47 -58.32
CA GLN A 464 13.71 16.73 -59.51
C GLN A 464 12.26 16.28 -59.36
N GLU A 465 11.86 15.90 -58.15
CA GLU A 465 10.51 15.46 -57.76
C GLU A 465 9.96 16.34 -56.62
N PRO A 466 9.60 17.61 -56.88
CA PRO A 466 9.18 18.55 -55.84
C PRO A 466 7.94 18.09 -55.07
N ASP A 467 7.08 17.31 -55.72
CA ASP A 467 5.81 16.84 -55.17
C ASP A 467 5.94 15.50 -54.42
N ASN A 468 7.14 14.94 -54.29
CA ASN A 468 7.34 13.66 -53.61
C ASN A 468 7.19 13.81 -52.08
N SER A 469 6.01 13.46 -51.58
CA SER A 469 5.64 13.61 -50.16
C SER A 469 6.58 12.88 -49.21
N SER A 470 7.14 11.73 -49.61
CA SER A 470 8.04 10.94 -48.76
C SER A 470 9.34 11.68 -48.47
N TYR A 471 9.88 12.39 -49.47
CA TYR A 471 11.11 13.16 -49.32
C TYR A 471 10.89 14.53 -48.66
N GLN A 472 9.74 15.18 -48.88
CA GLN A 472 9.38 16.43 -48.18
C GLN A 472 9.31 16.21 -46.65
N LEU A 473 8.69 15.10 -46.24
CA LEU A 473 8.62 14.71 -44.85
C LEU A 473 10.01 14.43 -44.26
N LEU A 474 10.84 13.72 -45.01
CA LEU A 474 12.19 13.38 -44.59
C LEU A 474 13.05 14.63 -44.32
N LEU A 475 12.95 15.65 -45.18
CA LEU A 475 13.62 16.94 -44.98
C LEU A 475 13.20 17.59 -43.65
N THR A 476 11.90 17.59 -43.36
CA THR A 476 11.34 18.17 -42.13
C THR A 476 11.89 17.49 -40.86
N GLN A 477 12.06 16.16 -40.91
CA GLN A 477 12.63 15.37 -39.81
C GLN A 477 14.11 15.70 -39.58
N LEU A 478 14.88 15.88 -40.65
CA LEU A 478 16.30 16.22 -40.56
C LEU A 478 16.52 17.59 -39.90
N LEU A 479 15.65 18.57 -40.16
CA LEU A 479 15.70 19.88 -39.50
C LEU A 479 15.39 19.81 -38.00
N TYR A 480 14.40 18.99 -37.58
CA TYR A 480 14.10 18.78 -36.17
C TYR A 480 15.31 18.23 -35.40
N GLN A 481 16.00 17.24 -35.98
CA GLN A 481 17.19 16.65 -35.37
C GLN A 481 18.33 17.67 -35.20
N LYS A 482 18.42 18.68 -36.07
CA LYS A 482 19.38 19.79 -35.99
C LYS A 482 19.03 20.84 -34.91
N LYS A 483 17.97 20.61 -34.12
CA LYS A 483 17.41 21.53 -33.10
C LYS A 483 16.93 22.87 -33.69
N GLN A 484 16.69 22.91 -34.99
CA GLN A 484 16.10 24.03 -35.71
C GLN A 484 14.56 23.94 -35.62
N PHE A 485 14.05 24.07 -34.39
CA PHE A 485 12.64 23.78 -34.09
C PHE A 485 11.65 24.72 -34.79
N LYS A 486 12.07 25.96 -35.09
CA LYS A 486 11.23 26.95 -35.80
C LYS A 486 11.13 26.63 -37.29
N GLU A 487 12.25 26.36 -37.96
CA GLU A 487 12.26 25.98 -39.37
C GLU A 487 11.57 24.62 -39.59
N SER A 488 11.77 23.67 -38.67
CA SER A 488 11.08 22.39 -38.68
C SER A 488 9.56 22.54 -38.50
N LEU A 489 9.12 23.43 -37.60
CA LEU A 489 7.68 23.73 -37.43
C LEU A 489 7.07 24.27 -38.73
N ALA A 490 7.72 25.27 -39.35
CA ALA A 490 7.21 25.89 -40.57
C ALA A 490 7.07 24.88 -41.73
N LEU A 491 8.08 24.03 -41.96
CA LEU A 491 7.99 23.00 -42.99
C LEU A 491 6.95 21.92 -42.66
N ALA A 492 6.83 21.53 -41.40
CA ALA A 492 5.82 20.58 -40.96
C ALA A 492 4.40 21.11 -41.20
N GLU A 493 4.14 22.38 -40.88
CA GLU A 493 2.84 23.03 -41.16
C GLU A 493 2.52 23.04 -42.65
N THR A 494 3.47 23.42 -43.52
CA THR A 494 3.27 23.39 -44.98
C THR A 494 3.04 21.99 -45.51
N PHE A 495 3.79 20.99 -45.03
CA PHE A 495 3.62 19.60 -45.44
C PHE A 495 2.25 19.06 -45.03
N ASN A 496 1.83 19.34 -43.80
CA ASN A 496 0.55 18.88 -43.27
C ASN A 496 -0.65 19.63 -43.85
N ALA A 497 -0.49 20.86 -44.37
CA ALA A 497 -1.53 21.53 -45.14
C ALA A 497 -1.82 20.81 -46.47
N LEU A 498 -0.78 20.25 -47.12
CA LEU A 498 -0.91 19.49 -48.36
C LEU A 498 -1.34 18.03 -48.12
N PHE A 499 -0.87 17.42 -47.03
CA PHE A 499 -1.12 16.03 -46.67
C PHE A 499 -1.71 15.90 -45.26
N PRO A 500 -2.96 16.35 -45.03
CA PRO A 500 -3.53 16.48 -43.68
C PRO A 500 -3.68 15.16 -42.92
N LYS A 501 -3.76 14.03 -43.64
CA LYS A 501 -3.86 12.67 -43.07
C LYS A 501 -2.52 11.93 -43.02
N ASN A 502 -1.41 12.58 -43.39
CA ASN A 502 -0.11 11.93 -43.32
C ASN A 502 0.37 11.88 -41.86
N ARG A 503 0.21 10.70 -41.25
CA ARG A 503 0.60 10.39 -39.87
C ARG A 503 2.02 10.81 -39.52
N ALA A 504 2.98 10.49 -40.37
CA ALA A 504 4.38 10.76 -40.07
C ALA A 504 4.71 12.27 -40.12
N GLY A 505 4.03 13.05 -40.97
CA GLY A 505 4.05 14.52 -40.93
C GLY A 505 3.48 15.08 -39.63
N LEU A 506 2.28 14.62 -39.24
CA LEU A 506 1.64 15.06 -38.00
C LEU A 506 2.52 14.81 -36.76
N ILE A 507 3.23 13.67 -36.70
CA ILE A 507 4.17 13.38 -35.60
C ILE A 507 5.27 14.43 -35.50
N VAL A 508 5.85 14.85 -36.63
CA VAL A 508 6.93 15.84 -36.64
C VAL A 508 6.40 17.21 -36.21
N LEU A 509 5.19 17.57 -36.67
CA LEU A 509 4.51 18.78 -36.25
C LEU A 509 4.28 18.82 -34.73
N VAL A 510 3.77 17.73 -34.15
CA VAL A 510 3.57 17.59 -32.68
C VAL A 510 4.88 17.77 -31.92
N LYS A 511 5.97 17.11 -32.37
CA LYS A 511 7.29 17.22 -31.72
C LYS A 511 7.79 18.67 -31.71
N SER A 512 7.63 19.38 -32.82
CA SER A 512 8.02 20.78 -32.94
C SER A 512 7.22 21.68 -31.99
N HIS A 513 5.91 21.43 -31.81
CA HIS A 513 5.11 22.15 -30.80
C HIS A 513 5.56 21.85 -29.35
N LEU A 514 5.82 20.60 -29.00
CA LEU A 514 6.30 20.21 -27.66
C LEU A 514 7.61 20.89 -27.29
N ALA A 515 8.57 20.92 -28.23
CA ALA A 515 9.88 21.56 -28.02
C ALA A 515 9.76 23.07 -27.76
N LEU A 516 8.71 23.71 -28.28
CA LEU A 516 8.39 25.12 -28.08
C LEU A 516 7.40 25.36 -26.93
N ALA A 517 7.14 24.36 -26.08
CA ALA A 517 6.20 24.40 -24.96
C ALA A 517 4.73 24.70 -25.34
N ASN A 518 4.35 24.47 -26.61
CA ASN A 518 2.98 24.62 -27.10
C ASN A 518 2.13 23.38 -26.79
N TYR A 519 1.95 23.05 -25.50
CA TYR A 519 1.39 21.78 -25.05
C TYR A 519 -0.05 21.51 -25.50
N ALA A 520 -0.90 22.54 -25.57
CA ALA A 520 -2.30 22.39 -26.00
C ALA A 520 -2.41 22.05 -27.50
N SER A 521 -1.62 22.72 -28.34
CA SER A 521 -1.54 22.41 -29.78
C SER A 521 -0.97 21.01 -30.00
N ALA A 522 0.08 20.65 -29.25
CA ALA A 522 0.66 19.31 -29.30
C ALA A 522 -0.34 18.22 -28.86
N GLU A 523 -1.12 18.45 -27.79
CA GLU A 523 -2.18 17.53 -27.37
C GLU A 523 -3.23 17.37 -28.46
N HIS A 524 -3.77 18.48 -29.00
CA HIS A 524 -4.81 18.43 -30.02
C HIS A 524 -4.36 17.63 -31.25
N LEU A 525 -3.17 17.94 -31.76
CA LEU A 525 -2.61 17.27 -32.93
C LEU A 525 -2.29 15.79 -32.65
N ALA A 526 -1.65 15.48 -31.52
CA ALA A 526 -1.31 14.11 -31.16
C ALA A 526 -2.56 13.25 -30.92
N LYS A 527 -3.60 13.84 -30.32
CA LYS A 527 -4.90 13.19 -30.12
C LYS A 527 -5.58 12.88 -31.45
N GLY A 528 -5.50 13.79 -32.43
CA GLY A 528 -5.96 13.52 -33.80
C GLY A 528 -5.29 12.28 -34.39
N VAL A 529 -3.95 12.20 -34.30
CA VAL A 529 -3.19 11.04 -34.81
C VAL A 529 -3.57 9.74 -34.09
N VAL A 530 -3.69 9.77 -32.76
CA VAL A 530 -4.03 8.58 -31.95
C VAL A 530 -5.46 8.11 -32.19
N ASN A 531 -6.40 9.01 -32.46
CA ASN A 531 -7.78 8.63 -32.77
C ASN A 531 -7.89 7.93 -34.13
N GLU A 532 -7.14 8.39 -35.13
CA GLU A 532 -7.09 7.76 -36.46
C GLU A 532 -6.25 6.49 -36.46
N HIS A 533 -5.19 6.44 -35.64
CA HIS A 533 -4.22 5.35 -35.57
C HIS A 533 -3.92 4.94 -34.12
N PRO A 534 -4.83 4.19 -33.47
CA PRO A 534 -4.70 3.84 -32.06
C PRO A 534 -3.47 2.99 -31.73
N GLU A 535 -2.88 2.30 -32.72
CA GLU A 535 -1.68 1.49 -32.59
C GLU A 535 -0.37 2.30 -32.62
N ASP A 536 -0.42 3.62 -32.87
CA ASP A 536 0.79 4.46 -32.94
C ASP A 536 1.37 4.81 -31.57
N THR A 537 2.28 3.98 -31.07
CA THR A 537 2.96 4.21 -29.79
C THR A 537 3.76 5.52 -29.76
N ARG A 538 4.25 6.02 -30.90
CA ARG A 538 5.02 7.27 -30.97
C ARG A 538 4.11 8.49 -30.80
N ALA A 539 3.00 8.54 -31.52
CA ALA A 539 2.02 9.61 -31.38
C ALA A 539 1.36 9.57 -30.00
N ALA A 540 1.02 8.38 -29.52
CA ALA A 540 0.55 8.15 -28.16
C ALA A 540 1.54 8.68 -27.11
N PHE A 541 2.85 8.44 -27.27
CA PHE A 541 3.84 8.92 -26.33
C PHE A 541 3.90 10.45 -26.28
N LEU A 542 3.81 11.11 -27.43
CA LEU A 542 3.79 12.57 -27.53
C LEU A 542 2.49 13.15 -26.94
N LEU A 543 1.36 12.47 -27.12
CA LEU A 543 0.11 12.83 -26.46
C LEU A 543 0.26 12.73 -24.94
N ALA A 544 0.81 11.61 -24.43
CA ALA A 544 1.04 11.42 -23.01
C ALA A 544 2.00 12.47 -22.42
N GLN A 545 3.07 12.83 -23.13
CA GLN A 545 3.94 13.94 -22.75
C GLN A 545 3.17 15.26 -22.67
N SER A 546 2.37 15.57 -23.69
CA SER A 546 1.56 16.80 -23.76
C SER A 546 0.59 16.89 -22.58
N LEU A 547 -0.04 15.76 -22.21
CA LEU A 547 -0.96 15.63 -21.08
C LEU A 547 -0.23 15.72 -19.73
N PHE A 548 0.92 15.08 -19.60
CA PHE A 548 1.75 15.12 -18.38
C PHE A 548 2.17 16.55 -18.03
N PHE A 549 2.63 17.33 -19.00
CA PHE A 549 3.01 18.74 -18.78
C PHE A 549 1.81 19.63 -18.44
N GLN A 550 0.61 19.25 -18.85
CA GLN A 550 -0.65 19.89 -18.46
C GLN A 550 -1.26 19.36 -17.16
N ASN A 551 -0.54 18.48 -16.44
CA ASN A 551 -1.00 17.84 -15.21
C ASN A 551 -2.25 16.95 -15.35
N LYS A 552 -2.57 16.49 -16.57
CA LYS A 552 -3.63 15.51 -16.87
C LYS A 552 -3.08 14.08 -16.70
N LEU A 553 -2.78 13.70 -15.44
CA LEU A 553 -1.95 12.53 -15.12
C LEU A 553 -2.62 11.19 -15.44
N GLU A 554 -3.91 11.01 -15.14
CA GLU A 554 -4.61 9.74 -15.42
C GLU A 554 -4.62 9.42 -16.92
N GLN A 555 -4.99 10.41 -17.74
CA GLN A 555 -4.99 10.25 -19.20
C GLN A 555 -3.58 9.95 -19.74
N ALA A 556 -2.54 10.62 -19.21
CA ALA A 556 -1.16 10.33 -19.61
C ALA A 556 -0.74 8.91 -19.20
N GLN A 557 -1.16 8.44 -18.02
CA GLN A 557 -0.85 7.11 -17.51
C GLN A 557 -1.46 6.03 -18.40
N ASP A 558 -2.76 6.14 -18.71
CA ASP A 558 -3.48 5.17 -19.52
C ASP A 558 -2.80 4.97 -20.87
N ILE A 559 -2.38 6.08 -21.48
CA ILE A 559 -1.67 6.06 -22.76
C ILE A 559 -0.28 5.43 -22.61
N LEU A 560 0.48 5.78 -21.57
CA LEU A 560 1.82 5.22 -21.36
C LEU A 560 1.81 3.74 -21.01
N LEU A 561 0.83 3.28 -20.24
CA LEU A 561 0.63 1.87 -19.95
C LEU A 561 0.31 1.09 -21.22
N ARG A 562 -0.56 1.64 -22.08
CA ARG A 562 -0.84 1.06 -23.40
C ARG A 562 0.41 1.02 -24.29
N ILE A 563 1.27 2.04 -24.24
CA ILE A 563 2.54 2.01 -24.99
C ILE A 563 3.45 0.91 -24.43
N LYS A 564 3.55 0.81 -23.10
CA LYS A 564 4.38 -0.19 -22.43
C LYS A 564 3.94 -1.63 -22.71
N THR A 565 2.65 -1.89 -22.89
CA THR A 565 2.16 -3.23 -23.29
C THR A 565 2.64 -3.61 -24.70
N VAL A 566 2.87 -2.63 -25.56
CA VAL A 566 3.32 -2.84 -26.94
C VAL A 566 4.84 -2.87 -27.03
N ASP A 567 5.53 -1.95 -26.35
CA ASP A 567 6.99 -1.81 -26.36
C ASP A 567 7.51 -1.61 -24.94
N SER A 568 7.77 -2.73 -24.26
CA SER A 568 8.31 -2.73 -22.90
C SER A 568 9.78 -2.33 -22.84
N ASN A 569 10.49 -2.24 -23.97
CA ASN A 569 11.93 -2.06 -23.99
C ASN A 569 12.36 -0.60 -24.16
N ASN A 570 11.46 0.27 -24.59
CA ASN A 570 11.71 1.69 -24.79
C ASN A 570 11.87 2.44 -23.45
N PRO A 571 13.00 3.12 -23.19
CA PRO A 571 13.21 3.83 -21.92
C PRO A 571 12.31 5.05 -21.76
N LEU A 572 11.91 5.71 -22.85
CA LEU A 572 11.22 7.01 -22.77
C LEU A 572 9.83 6.93 -22.11
N PRO A 573 8.96 5.95 -22.46
CA PRO A 573 7.70 5.76 -21.74
C PRO A 573 7.92 5.38 -20.27
N LEU A 574 8.95 4.58 -19.96
CA LEU A 574 9.25 4.13 -18.59
C LEU A 574 9.71 5.31 -17.72
N GLU A 575 10.55 6.20 -18.25
CA GLU A 575 10.99 7.42 -17.57
C GLU A 575 9.80 8.32 -17.22
N LEU A 576 8.89 8.51 -18.19
CA LEU A 576 7.70 9.33 -17.98
C LEU A 576 6.71 8.67 -17.02
N LEU A 577 6.52 7.35 -17.11
CA LEU A 577 5.72 6.56 -16.16
C LEU A 577 6.29 6.65 -14.75
N ALA A 578 7.60 6.49 -14.57
CA ALA A 578 8.24 6.61 -13.26
C ALA A 578 7.94 7.97 -12.62
N ARG A 579 8.13 9.06 -13.38
CA ARG A 579 7.84 10.43 -12.91
C ARG A 579 6.35 10.64 -12.61
N LEU A 580 5.48 10.09 -13.44
CA LEU A 580 4.04 10.15 -13.27
C LEU A 580 3.60 9.40 -12.01
N TYR A 581 4.07 8.18 -11.80
CA TYR A 581 3.76 7.38 -10.61
C TYR A 581 4.28 8.03 -9.34
N VAL A 582 5.45 8.66 -9.36
CA VAL A 582 5.93 9.46 -8.23
C VAL A 582 4.98 10.62 -7.92
N LYS A 583 4.45 11.31 -8.95
CA LYS A 583 3.45 12.39 -8.78
C LYS A 583 2.13 11.89 -8.20
N GLN A 584 1.69 10.69 -8.58
CA GLN A 584 0.49 10.05 -8.05
C GLN A 584 0.70 9.35 -6.70
N ASN A 585 1.92 9.39 -6.16
CA ASN A 585 2.31 8.64 -4.95
C ASN A 585 2.22 7.11 -5.09
N ASN A 586 2.30 6.58 -6.32
CA ASN A 586 2.27 5.16 -6.62
C ASN A 586 3.69 4.55 -6.69
N LEU A 587 4.28 4.33 -5.51
CA LEU A 587 5.73 4.08 -5.38
C LEU A 587 6.19 2.73 -5.92
N LEU A 588 5.37 1.69 -5.74
CA LEU A 588 5.70 0.34 -6.21
C LEU A 588 5.91 0.29 -7.72
N PHE A 589 5.02 0.95 -8.47
CA PHE A 589 5.14 1.00 -9.91
C PHE A 589 6.29 1.92 -10.34
N ALA A 590 6.46 3.08 -9.69
CA ALA A 590 7.63 3.94 -9.93
C ALA A 590 8.95 3.18 -9.77
N ARG A 591 9.10 2.39 -8.70
CA ARG A 591 10.27 1.55 -8.45
C ARG A 591 10.48 0.55 -9.58
N LYS A 592 9.42 -0.18 -9.95
CA LYS A 592 9.49 -1.19 -11.01
C LYS A 592 9.95 -0.59 -12.34
N GLU A 593 9.46 0.60 -12.70
CA GLU A 593 9.89 1.31 -13.91
C GLU A 593 11.38 1.70 -13.83
N LEU A 594 11.83 2.24 -12.69
CA LEU A 594 13.22 2.68 -12.50
C LEU A 594 14.22 1.53 -12.44
N GLU A 595 13.89 0.42 -11.78
CA GLU A 595 14.72 -0.78 -11.78
C GLU A 595 14.86 -1.36 -13.19
N GLN A 596 13.80 -1.31 -13.99
CA GLN A 596 13.84 -1.72 -15.38
C GLN A 596 14.77 -0.83 -16.21
N LEU A 597 14.75 0.49 -15.98
CA LEU A 597 15.67 1.44 -16.61
C LEU A 597 17.14 1.17 -16.20
N ILE A 598 17.42 1.02 -14.90
CA ILE A 598 18.79 0.83 -14.37
C ILE A 598 19.42 -0.46 -14.86
N ARG A 599 18.65 -1.57 -14.99
CA ARG A 599 19.18 -2.83 -15.55
C ARG A 599 19.79 -2.65 -16.93
N LYS A 600 19.32 -1.68 -17.71
CA LYS A 600 19.79 -1.39 -19.07
C LYS A 600 20.74 -0.19 -19.13
N HIS A 601 20.68 0.72 -18.16
CA HIS A 601 21.41 1.99 -18.14
C HIS A 601 22.08 2.26 -16.78
N LEU A 602 23.03 1.40 -16.42
CA LEU A 602 23.63 1.34 -15.07
C LEU A 602 24.38 2.61 -14.62
N PHE A 603 24.85 3.46 -15.53
CA PHE A 603 25.71 4.60 -15.18
C PHE A 603 25.00 5.96 -15.28
N VAL A 604 23.66 5.98 -15.25
CA VAL A 604 22.85 7.21 -15.31
C VAL A 604 22.46 7.63 -13.88
N PRO A 605 23.11 8.64 -13.26
CA PRO A 605 22.91 8.98 -11.85
C PRO A 605 21.48 9.43 -11.54
N GLU A 606 20.79 10.04 -12.49
CA GLU A 606 19.40 10.51 -12.35
C GLU A 606 18.44 9.35 -12.03
N TYR A 607 18.69 8.16 -12.60
CA TYR A 607 17.85 6.97 -12.33
C TYR A 607 18.08 6.45 -10.92
N HIS A 608 19.34 6.45 -10.46
CA HIS A 608 19.68 6.05 -9.09
C HIS A 608 19.11 7.01 -8.05
N ILE A 609 19.15 8.32 -8.30
CA ILE A 609 18.55 9.33 -7.41
C ILE A 609 17.04 9.18 -7.37
N ALA A 610 16.40 9.04 -8.54
CA ALA A 610 14.96 8.81 -8.62
C ALA A 610 14.57 7.53 -7.87
N LEU A 611 15.34 6.44 -8.02
CA LEU A 611 15.07 5.18 -7.33
C LEU A 611 15.33 5.29 -5.82
N ALA A 612 16.38 6.00 -5.39
CA ALA A 612 16.64 6.27 -3.98
C ALA A 612 15.47 7.02 -3.32
N ASN A 613 14.91 8.01 -4.01
CA ASN A 613 13.75 8.76 -3.54
C ASN A 613 12.50 7.88 -3.46
N VAL A 614 12.32 6.96 -4.41
CA VAL A 614 11.22 5.99 -4.35
C VAL A 614 11.40 5.05 -3.16
N PHE A 615 12.57 4.43 -2.98
CA PHE A 615 12.87 3.57 -1.84
C PHE A 615 12.68 4.29 -0.50
N TYR A 616 13.08 5.56 -0.43
CA TYR A 616 12.84 6.38 0.76
C TYR A 616 11.36 6.58 1.05
N LYS A 617 10.55 6.93 0.05
CA LYS A 617 9.10 7.05 0.22
C LYS A 617 8.45 5.71 0.60
N GLU A 618 9.04 4.58 0.18
CA GLU A 618 8.64 3.22 0.58
C GLU A 618 9.14 2.82 1.98
N ARG A 619 9.94 3.65 2.65
CA ARG A 619 10.62 3.36 3.93
C ARG A 619 11.71 2.28 3.85
N ASN A 620 12.21 1.96 2.65
CA ASN A 620 13.36 1.07 2.44
C ASN A 620 14.66 1.87 2.40
N ILE A 621 15.21 2.18 3.57
CA ILE A 621 16.38 3.06 3.68
C ILE A 621 17.67 2.40 3.17
N GLU A 622 17.84 1.10 3.38
CA GLU A 622 19.07 0.39 2.98
C GLU A 622 19.28 0.41 1.47
N ASP A 623 18.23 0.14 0.69
CA ASP A 623 18.35 0.15 -0.76
C ASP A 623 18.45 1.57 -1.32
N ALA A 624 17.81 2.55 -0.67
CA ALA A 624 18.02 3.96 -0.99
C ALA A 624 19.50 4.36 -0.84
N ILE A 625 20.14 3.96 0.26
CA ILE A 625 21.58 4.19 0.52
C ILE A 625 22.45 3.55 -0.57
N LYS A 626 22.16 2.29 -0.95
CA LYS A 626 22.93 1.61 -2.02
C LYS A 626 22.89 2.39 -3.33
N GLN A 627 21.74 2.94 -3.71
CA GLN A 627 21.63 3.74 -4.92
C GLN A 627 22.43 5.04 -4.82
N LEU A 628 22.37 5.76 -3.69
CA LEU A 628 23.14 7.00 -3.52
C LEU A 628 24.65 6.77 -3.40
N ASN A 629 25.10 5.61 -2.93
CA ASN A 629 26.53 5.25 -2.94
C ASN A 629 27.07 5.08 -4.37
N ILE A 630 26.25 4.57 -5.30
CA ILE A 630 26.61 4.51 -6.72
C ILE A 630 26.78 5.94 -7.26
N VAL A 631 25.82 6.82 -6.96
CA VAL A 631 25.88 8.25 -7.34
C VAL A 631 27.13 8.93 -6.76
N GLN A 632 27.48 8.64 -5.51
CA GLN A 632 28.70 9.13 -4.87
C GLN A 632 29.96 8.78 -5.65
N GLY A 633 30.04 7.56 -6.19
CA GLY A 633 31.14 7.12 -7.05
C GLY A 633 31.19 7.88 -8.37
N ILE A 634 30.02 8.14 -8.98
CA ILE A 634 29.91 8.89 -10.25
C ILE A 634 30.29 10.36 -10.05
N TRP A 635 29.95 10.97 -8.91
CA TRP A 635 30.11 12.41 -8.62
C TRP A 635 31.32 12.77 -7.74
N ALA A 636 32.25 11.83 -7.51
CA ALA A 636 33.29 11.92 -6.47
C ALA A 636 34.21 13.17 -6.53
N ASP A 637 34.34 13.80 -7.70
CA ASP A 637 35.24 14.93 -7.94
C ASP A 637 34.50 16.25 -8.27
N GLN A 638 33.19 16.32 -7.98
CA GLN A 638 32.35 17.49 -8.28
C GLN A 638 31.75 18.06 -6.98
N PRO A 639 32.33 19.12 -6.38
CA PRO A 639 31.93 19.60 -5.05
C PRO A 639 30.48 20.07 -4.99
N HIS A 640 29.94 20.66 -6.07
CA HIS A 640 28.54 21.06 -6.15
C HIS A 640 27.60 19.84 -6.06
N ASN A 641 27.88 18.81 -6.86
CA ASN A 641 27.09 17.58 -6.89
C ASN A 641 27.18 16.80 -5.57
N LEU A 642 28.31 16.88 -4.85
CA LEU A 642 28.45 16.27 -3.52
C LEU A 642 27.60 16.97 -2.45
N ILE A 643 27.39 18.29 -2.57
CA ILE A 643 26.46 19.01 -1.70
C ILE A 643 25.02 18.57 -2.02
N GLU A 644 24.64 18.52 -3.29
CA GLU A 644 23.33 18.02 -3.74
C GLU A 644 23.09 16.58 -3.25
N LEU A 645 24.09 15.71 -3.40
CA LEU A 645 24.05 14.34 -2.90
C LEU A 645 23.85 14.30 -1.38
N SER A 646 24.53 15.15 -0.62
CA SER A 646 24.35 15.21 0.84
C SER A 646 22.93 15.60 1.25
N GLN A 647 22.22 16.37 0.42
CA GLN A 647 20.83 16.73 0.66
C GLN A 647 19.93 15.53 0.44
N HIS A 648 20.14 14.77 -0.64
CA HIS A 648 19.45 13.50 -0.88
C HIS A 648 19.75 12.48 0.23
N GLN A 649 21.01 12.34 0.64
CA GLN A 649 21.41 11.46 1.75
C GLN A 649 20.73 11.86 3.07
N ASN A 650 20.69 13.15 3.40
CA ASN A 650 19.98 13.64 4.58
C ASN A 650 18.46 13.41 4.51
N GLN A 651 17.85 13.60 3.34
CA GLN A 651 16.42 13.30 3.13
C GLN A 651 16.14 11.84 3.45
N ILE A 652 17.00 10.93 2.97
CA ILE A 652 16.82 9.50 3.19
C ILE A 652 17.36 8.97 4.53
N GLN A 653 17.77 9.86 5.45
CA GLN A 653 18.37 9.52 6.76
C GLN A 653 19.73 8.82 6.69
N ASP A 654 20.43 8.89 5.55
CA ASP A 654 21.81 8.45 5.40
C ASP A 654 22.79 9.52 5.94
N TYR A 655 22.82 9.65 7.26
CA TYR A 655 23.65 10.67 7.91
C TYR A 655 25.16 10.40 7.73
N SER A 656 25.56 9.12 7.62
CA SER A 656 26.96 8.72 7.41
C SER A 656 27.42 9.04 5.99
N GLY A 657 26.60 8.74 4.98
CA GLY A 657 26.86 9.13 3.60
C GLY A 657 26.90 10.65 3.46
N ALA A 658 25.91 11.36 4.02
CA ALA A 658 25.87 12.82 4.00
C ALA A 658 27.14 13.44 4.60
N TYR A 659 27.59 12.95 5.76
CA TYR A 659 28.84 13.39 6.38
C TYR A 659 30.06 13.13 5.47
N THR A 660 30.13 11.95 4.83
CA THR A 660 31.24 11.59 3.94
C THR A 660 31.28 12.47 2.70
N SER A 661 30.13 12.70 2.05
CA SER A 661 30.00 13.59 0.89
C SER A 661 30.36 15.04 1.25
N LEU A 662 29.89 15.54 2.40
CA LEU A 662 30.21 16.88 2.88
C LEU A 662 31.67 17.04 3.27
N LYS A 663 32.30 16.00 3.84
CA LYS A 663 33.74 16.01 4.15
C LYS A 663 34.59 16.03 2.87
N ARG A 664 34.18 15.29 1.84
CA ARG A 664 34.81 15.36 0.51
C ARG A 664 34.62 16.74 -0.12
N ALA A 665 33.42 17.31 -0.02
CA ALA A 665 33.12 18.65 -0.52
C ALA A 665 33.93 19.74 0.22
N GLU A 666 34.11 19.63 1.54
CA GLU A 666 34.92 20.53 2.35
C GLU A 666 36.38 20.50 1.92
N LYS A 667 36.93 19.30 1.68
CA LYS A 667 38.30 19.15 1.15
C LYS A 667 38.49 19.79 -0.23
N LEU A 668 37.47 19.72 -1.09
CA LEU A 668 37.49 20.31 -2.44
C LEU A 668 37.22 21.82 -2.42
N SER A 669 36.54 22.33 -1.39
CA SER A 669 36.16 23.74 -1.25
C SER A 669 36.17 24.20 0.23
N PRO A 670 37.36 24.45 0.81
CA PRO A 670 37.50 24.83 2.22
C PRO A 670 36.81 26.15 2.59
N ASP A 671 36.44 26.33 3.87
CA ASP A 671 35.83 27.55 4.44
C ASP A 671 34.49 28.00 3.82
N ASN A 672 33.84 27.17 3.01
CA ASN A 672 32.52 27.46 2.45
C ASN A 672 31.41 27.22 3.48
N SER A 673 30.70 28.28 3.90
CA SER A 673 29.58 28.20 4.86
C SER A 673 28.45 27.26 4.41
N ALA A 674 28.23 27.11 3.09
CA ALA A 674 27.27 26.18 2.51
C ALA A 674 27.64 24.70 2.73
N VAL A 675 28.89 24.43 3.12
CA VAL A 675 29.41 23.09 3.46
C VAL A 675 29.54 22.92 4.97
N ILE A 676 30.10 23.90 5.68
CA ILE A 676 30.42 23.80 7.12
C ILE A 676 29.17 23.62 7.99
N MET A 677 28.11 24.40 7.76
CA MET A 677 26.90 24.33 8.59
C MET A 677 26.17 22.97 8.47
N PRO A 678 25.95 22.42 7.26
CA PRO A 678 25.48 21.04 7.09
C PRO A 678 26.45 19.99 7.65
N LEU A 679 27.76 20.22 7.56
CA LEU A 679 28.78 19.30 8.06
C LEU A 679 28.74 19.17 9.59
N ILE A 680 28.63 20.28 10.34
CA ILE A 680 28.49 20.26 11.81
C ILE A 680 27.26 19.44 12.22
N ARG A 681 26.12 19.67 11.56
CA ARG A 681 24.88 18.94 11.83
C ARG A 681 25.00 17.46 11.50
N SER A 682 25.65 17.13 10.38
CA SER A 682 25.86 15.73 9.97
C SER A 682 26.81 15.03 10.94
N ALA A 683 27.91 15.69 11.34
CA ALA A 683 28.86 15.18 12.34
C ALA A 683 28.19 14.89 13.70
N LEU A 684 27.27 15.75 14.14
CA LEU A 684 26.46 15.49 15.34
C LEU A 684 25.56 14.25 15.22
N ARG A 685 24.98 14.02 14.04
CA ARG A 685 24.09 12.87 13.79
C ARG A 685 24.86 11.54 13.75
N VAL A 686 26.12 11.57 13.35
CA VAL A 686 27.00 10.39 13.27
C VAL A 686 27.93 10.23 14.47
N ASP A 687 27.64 10.94 15.57
CA ASP A 687 28.38 10.90 16.84
C ASP A 687 29.88 11.26 16.72
N LYS A 688 30.24 12.09 15.74
CA LYS A 688 31.59 12.65 15.57
C LYS A 688 31.74 13.95 16.36
N LEU A 689 31.57 13.85 17.68
CA LEU A 689 31.41 15.01 18.57
C LEU A 689 32.62 15.95 18.58
N ASP A 690 33.85 15.43 18.54
CA ASP A 690 35.05 16.27 18.56
C ASP A 690 35.26 17.03 17.25
N GLU A 691 35.00 16.38 16.11
CA GLU A 691 35.03 17.05 14.80
C GLU A 691 33.93 18.11 14.72
N ALA A 692 32.70 17.77 15.15
CA ALA A 692 31.60 18.71 15.21
C ALA A 692 31.93 19.92 16.09
N TYR A 693 32.59 19.70 17.24
CA TYR A 693 33.03 20.77 18.14
C TYR A 693 34.05 21.67 17.47
N ASN A 694 35.08 21.10 16.84
CA ASN A 694 36.13 21.87 16.16
C ASN A 694 35.58 22.74 15.03
N TYR A 695 34.67 22.20 14.21
CA TYR A 695 33.99 23.00 13.19
C TYR A 695 33.08 24.07 13.81
N ALA A 696 32.28 23.71 14.82
CA ALA A 696 31.34 24.64 15.45
C ALA A 696 32.03 25.79 16.19
N ILE A 697 33.09 25.52 16.95
CA ILE A 697 33.84 26.55 17.68
C ILE A 697 34.62 27.46 16.74
N SER A 698 35.24 26.89 15.69
CA SER A 698 35.95 27.66 14.66
C SER A 698 34.98 28.60 13.94
N PHE A 699 33.82 28.07 13.53
CA PHE A 699 32.79 28.85 12.85
C PHE A 699 32.17 29.92 13.77
N ALA A 700 31.80 29.58 15.00
CA ALA A 700 31.23 30.52 15.97
C ALA A 700 32.23 31.63 16.38
N LYS A 701 33.53 31.33 16.44
CA LYS A 701 34.57 32.34 16.71
C LYS A 701 34.71 33.34 15.56
N LYS A 702 34.59 32.88 14.31
CA LYS A 702 34.57 33.76 13.12
C LYS A 702 33.25 34.53 13.00
N HIS A 703 32.15 34.03 13.58
CA HIS A 703 30.80 34.60 13.47
C HIS A 703 30.06 34.68 14.83
N PRO A 704 30.54 35.50 15.79
CA PRO A 704 30.04 35.50 17.18
C PRO A 704 28.57 35.93 17.34
N ASP A 705 28.05 36.74 16.42
CA ASP A 705 26.68 37.27 16.43
C ASP A 705 25.71 36.43 15.60
N ASN A 706 26.17 35.32 15.01
CA ASN A 706 25.31 34.42 14.26
C ASN A 706 24.52 33.51 15.22
N VAL A 707 23.21 33.68 15.26
CA VAL A 707 22.30 32.85 16.10
C VAL A 707 22.46 31.36 15.81
N GLY A 708 22.56 30.99 14.52
CA GLY A 708 22.73 29.60 14.09
C GLY A 708 24.04 28.97 14.57
N ALA A 709 25.15 29.74 14.57
CA ALA A 709 26.44 29.26 15.06
C ALA A 709 26.41 28.98 16.57
N ASN A 710 25.79 29.88 17.36
CA ASN A 710 25.64 29.69 18.81
C ASN A 710 24.74 28.49 19.13
N ILE A 711 23.63 28.30 18.41
CA ILE A 711 22.76 27.12 18.57
C ILE A 711 23.53 25.83 18.25
N ARG A 712 24.26 25.77 17.12
CA ARG A 712 25.01 24.58 16.72
C ARG A 712 26.10 24.23 17.74
N LEU A 713 26.83 25.22 18.24
CA LEU A 713 27.83 25.00 19.30
C LEU A 713 27.17 24.52 20.60
N GLY A 714 26.04 25.10 20.99
CA GLY A 714 25.25 24.64 22.14
C GLY A 714 24.78 23.19 21.98
N GLU A 715 24.26 22.80 20.81
CA GLU A 715 23.86 21.43 20.49
C GLU A 715 25.05 20.45 20.60
N VAL A 716 26.23 20.81 20.07
CA VAL A 716 27.43 19.99 20.19
C VAL A 716 27.85 19.82 21.65
N LEU A 717 27.88 20.90 22.42
CA LEU A 717 28.25 20.86 23.83
C LEU A 717 27.25 20.03 24.66
N ASN A 718 25.96 20.12 24.35
CA ASN A 718 24.93 19.32 25.00
C ASN A 718 25.13 17.82 24.68
N ALA A 719 25.42 17.48 23.43
CA ALA A 719 25.75 16.12 23.02
C ALA A 719 27.02 15.58 23.70
N GLN A 720 28.02 16.45 23.94
CA GLN A 720 29.21 16.15 24.75
C GLN A 720 28.95 16.05 26.26
N LYS A 721 27.68 16.09 26.71
CA LYS A 721 27.28 16.10 28.13
C LYS A 721 27.82 17.31 28.93
N LYS A 722 28.24 18.38 28.24
CA LYS A 722 28.66 19.65 28.85
C LYS A 722 27.45 20.58 28.99
N SER A 723 26.40 20.11 29.67
CA SER A 723 25.09 20.77 29.75
C SER A 723 25.19 22.21 30.25
N SER A 724 26.06 22.51 31.22
CA SER A 724 26.26 23.88 31.73
C SER A 724 26.82 24.83 30.66
N GLN A 725 27.76 24.36 29.83
CA GLN A 725 28.31 25.18 28.74
C GLN A 725 27.29 25.32 27.60
N ALA A 726 26.56 24.25 27.29
CA ALA A 726 25.48 24.28 26.31
C ALA A 726 24.40 25.30 26.68
N GLN A 727 24.01 25.35 27.96
CA GLN A 727 23.08 26.35 28.49
C GLN A 727 23.55 27.77 28.18
N SER A 728 24.84 28.10 28.38
CA SER A 728 25.37 29.43 28.08
C SER A 728 25.23 29.83 26.60
N TYR A 729 25.43 28.90 25.67
CA TYR A 729 25.29 29.19 24.24
C TYR A 729 23.83 29.25 23.78
N PHE A 730 22.94 28.42 24.35
CA PHE A 730 21.50 28.57 24.11
C PHE A 730 20.95 29.88 24.69
N LEU A 731 21.45 30.29 25.86
CA LEU A 731 21.14 31.60 26.44
C LEU A 731 21.59 32.73 25.52
N LYS A 732 22.85 32.70 25.05
CA LYS A 732 23.35 33.70 24.10
C LYS A 732 22.53 33.74 22.81
N ALA A 733 22.08 32.59 22.31
CA ALA A 733 21.18 32.53 21.16
C ALA A 733 19.81 33.19 21.45
N LEU A 734 19.27 33.04 22.66
CA LEU A 734 18.03 33.70 23.11
C LEU A 734 18.21 35.19 23.41
N GLU A 735 19.40 35.62 23.81
CA GLU A 735 19.72 37.04 23.96
C GLU A 735 19.78 37.75 22.60
N LEU A 736 20.31 37.07 21.58
CA LEU A 736 20.33 37.56 20.20
C LEU A 736 18.95 37.48 19.52
N ASP A 737 18.15 36.47 19.84
CA ASP A 737 16.79 36.27 19.34
C ASP A 737 15.89 35.66 20.43
N ASN A 738 15.15 36.52 21.14
CA ASN A 738 14.30 36.11 22.26
C ASN A 738 13.03 35.32 21.84
N ARG A 739 12.79 35.17 20.53
CA ARG A 739 11.71 34.35 19.97
C ARG A 739 12.21 32.99 19.49
N ASN A 740 13.49 32.68 19.70
CA ASN A 740 14.09 31.45 19.20
C ASN A 740 13.56 30.21 19.93
N LYS A 741 12.57 29.55 19.32
CA LYS A 741 11.91 28.36 19.87
C LYS A 741 12.89 27.21 20.10
N THR A 742 13.89 27.05 19.23
CA THR A 742 14.87 25.97 19.31
C THR A 742 15.71 26.08 20.57
N ALA A 743 16.28 27.26 20.85
CA ALA A 743 17.08 27.47 22.04
C ALA A 743 16.24 27.34 23.34
N ALA A 744 15.01 27.85 23.35
CA ALA A 744 14.10 27.73 24.49
C ALA A 744 13.72 26.26 24.80
N ALA A 745 13.40 25.47 23.76
CA ALA A 745 13.08 24.06 23.92
C ALA A 745 14.29 23.24 24.42
N GLN A 746 15.50 23.53 23.93
CA GLN A 746 16.72 22.86 24.40
C GLN A 746 16.97 23.14 25.89
N LEU A 747 16.76 24.37 26.35
CA LEU A 747 16.88 24.72 27.77
C LEU A 747 15.85 23.98 28.65
N TYR A 748 14.58 23.93 28.24
CA TYR A 748 13.53 23.19 28.96
C TYR A 748 13.83 21.69 29.07
N GLN A 749 14.31 21.07 27.98
CA GLN A 749 14.68 19.66 27.99
C GLN A 749 15.87 19.35 28.90
N ILE A 750 16.83 20.27 29.01
CA ILE A 750 17.92 20.15 29.98
C ILE A 750 17.36 20.25 31.41
N ALA A 751 16.38 21.13 31.65
CA ALA A 751 15.76 21.35 32.95
C ALA A 751 14.96 20.14 33.47
N LEU A 752 14.19 19.47 32.62
CA LEU A 752 13.41 18.28 33.00
C LEU A 752 14.28 17.08 33.42
N LYS A 753 15.55 17.04 32.99
CA LYS A 753 16.49 15.95 33.32
C LYS A 753 17.24 16.17 34.62
N GLY A 754 17.21 17.38 35.18
CA GLY A 754 17.80 17.70 36.47
C GLY A 754 16.78 17.58 37.61
N GLU A 755 17.24 17.29 38.83
CA GLU A 755 16.41 17.48 40.04
C GLU A 755 16.10 18.98 40.19
N LYS A 756 14.81 19.34 40.31
CA LYS A 756 14.27 20.71 40.52
C LYS A 756 15.29 21.82 40.17
N ASP A 757 15.64 21.94 38.88
CA ASP A 757 16.62 22.91 38.41
C ASP A 757 16.03 24.33 38.42
N SER A 758 16.14 25.00 39.57
CA SER A 758 15.76 26.42 39.77
C SER A 758 16.37 27.38 38.73
N LYS A 759 17.41 26.97 37.99
CA LYS A 759 18.01 27.79 36.93
C LYS A 759 17.09 28.00 35.74
N PHE A 760 16.37 26.96 35.29
CA PHE A 760 15.45 27.12 34.15
C PHE A 760 14.29 28.04 34.51
N GLU A 761 13.71 27.86 35.69
CA GLU A 761 12.68 28.76 36.21
C GLU A 761 13.19 30.21 36.26
N ASN A 762 14.38 30.44 36.84
CA ASN A 762 14.99 31.78 36.89
C ASN A 762 15.22 32.40 35.51
N ILE A 763 15.72 31.60 34.55
CA ILE A 763 15.96 32.04 33.17
C ILE A 763 14.63 32.36 32.47
N ALA A 764 13.66 31.46 32.56
CA ALA A 764 12.33 31.65 31.97
C ALA A 764 11.66 32.89 32.56
N ASN A 765 11.73 33.07 33.88
CA ASN A 765 11.24 34.27 34.56
C ASN A 765 11.97 35.54 34.09
N THR A 766 13.29 35.51 33.93
CA THR A 766 14.06 36.66 33.40
C THR A 766 13.64 37.01 31.97
N ILE A 767 13.45 36.01 31.11
CA ILE A 767 12.95 36.21 29.75
C ILE A 767 11.54 36.81 29.78
N LEU A 768 10.65 36.30 30.65
CA LEU A 768 9.28 36.77 30.77
C LEU A 768 9.17 38.16 31.41
N GLN A 769 10.13 38.57 32.26
CA GLN A 769 10.23 39.94 32.77
C GLN A 769 10.62 40.91 31.66
N LYS A 770 11.61 40.56 30.82
CA LYS A 770 12.03 41.40 29.68
C LYS A 770 11.04 41.37 28.53
N ASN A 771 10.36 40.25 28.33
CA ASN A 771 9.39 40.02 27.27
C ASN A 771 8.19 39.21 27.79
N PRO A 772 7.17 39.88 28.36
CA PRO A 772 5.97 39.21 28.87
C PRO A 772 5.19 38.41 27.82
N SER A 773 5.38 38.74 26.53
CA SER A 773 4.76 38.11 25.35
C SER A 773 5.51 36.87 24.83
N ALA A 774 6.57 36.41 25.52
CA ALA A 774 7.25 35.15 25.18
C ALA A 774 6.39 33.93 25.56
N PHE A 775 5.22 33.78 24.94
CA PHE A 775 4.20 32.77 25.31
C PHE A 775 4.71 31.33 25.24
N PHE A 776 5.59 31.03 24.27
CA PHE A 776 6.20 29.70 24.18
C PHE A 776 7.03 29.37 25.42
N VAL A 777 7.84 30.31 25.90
CA VAL A 777 8.62 30.16 27.14
C VAL A 777 7.71 30.09 28.37
N ARG A 778 6.66 30.92 28.41
CA ARG A 778 5.66 30.91 29.50
C ARG A 778 4.95 29.56 29.62
N ARG A 779 4.60 28.93 28.50
CA ARG A 779 3.99 27.60 28.49
C ARG A 779 4.94 26.54 29.05
N LEU A 780 6.18 26.51 28.56
CA LEU A 780 7.18 25.55 29.07
C LEU A 780 7.42 25.71 30.58
N LEU A 781 7.36 26.94 31.10
CA LEU A 781 7.43 27.19 32.54
C LEU A 781 6.18 26.65 33.29
N ALA A 782 4.98 26.89 32.76
CA ALA A 782 3.74 26.37 33.36
C ALA A 782 3.72 24.83 33.41
N ASP A 783 4.14 24.18 32.32
CA ASP A 783 4.24 22.71 32.21
C ASP A 783 5.26 22.17 33.23
N TYR A 784 6.44 22.82 33.33
CA TYR A 784 7.48 22.48 34.31
C TYR A 784 6.96 22.51 35.75
N LEU A 785 6.24 23.58 36.11
CA LEU A 785 5.70 23.79 37.45
C LEU A 785 4.60 22.79 37.79
N LEU A 786 3.72 22.47 36.83
CA LEU A 786 2.67 21.46 36.99
C LEU A 786 3.28 20.08 37.30
N GLN A 787 4.31 19.70 36.54
CA GLN A 787 5.02 18.43 36.78
C GLN A 787 5.77 18.41 38.11
N ALA A 788 6.26 19.56 38.58
CA ALA A 788 6.89 19.71 39.88
C ALA A 788 5.89 19.67 41.07
N GLY A 789 4.60 19.60 40.80
CA GLY A 789 3.52 19.63 41.80
C GLY A 789 3.17 21.04 42.30
N GLU A 790 3.77 22.09 41.72
CA GLU A 790 3.59 23.49 42.11
C GLU A 790 2.32 24.07 41.42
N ASN A 791 1.18 23.43 41.67
CA ASN A 791 -0.09 23.68 40.96
C ASN A 791 -0.52 25.15 40.98
N ASN A 792 -0.27 25.87 42.08
CA ASN A 792 -0.65 27.28 42.21
C ASN A 792 0.17 28.18 41.28
N GLN A 793 1.48 27.97 41.21
CA GLN A 793 2.36 28.75 40.32
C GLN A 793 2.09 28.41 38.86
N ALA A 794 1.92 27.12 38.54
CA ALA A 794 1.53 26.68 37.21
C ALA A 794 0.21 27.35 36.75
N LEU A 795 -0.77 27.39 37.64
CA LEU A 795 -2.07 28.00 37.40
C LEU A 795 -1.98 29.49 37.06
N GLU A 796 -1.11 30.27 37.71
CA GLU A 796 -0.92 31.69 37.37
C GLU A 796 -0.44 31.88 35.92
N HIS A 797 0.51 31.05 35.49
CA HIS A 797 1.00 31.07 34.11
C HIS A 797 -0.06 30.58 33.13
N TYR A 798 -0.79 29.50 33.43
CA TYR A 798 -1.87 29.00 32.56
C TYR A 798 -3.02 30.00 32.43
N LEU A 799 -3.43 30.68 33.50
CA LEU A 799 -4.44 31.74 33.43
C LEU A 799 -3.99 32.91 32.56
N THR A 800 -2.70 33.28 32.65
CA THR A 800 -2.11 34.30 31.77
C THR A 800 -2.18 33.88 30.30
N LEU A 801 -1.86 32.61 30.01
CA LEU A 801 -1.92 32.05 28.66
C LEU A 801 -3.38 31.98 28.16
N ALA A 802 -4.32 31.51 28.98
CA ALA A 802 -5.73 31.40 28.64
C ALA A 802 -6.37 32.76 28.32
N ASN A 803 -5.92 33.84 28.98
CA ASN A 803 -6.42 35.20 28.77
C ASN A 803 -5.75 35.95 27.60
N SER A 804 -4.71 35.40 26.98
CA SER A 804 -4.00 36.04 25.86
C SER A 804 -4.76 35.90 24.54
N ASN A 805 -4.87 36.98 23.75
CA ASN A 805 -5.48 36.95 22.42
C ASN A 805 -4.51 36.45 21.32
N GLU A 806 -3.21 36.34 21.61
CA GLU A 806 -2.20 35.89 20.65
C GLU A 806 -2.05 34.36 20.60
N ILE A 807 -2.67 33.65 21.55
CA ILE A 807 -2.68 32.18 21.60
C ILE A 807 -3.96 31.70 20.95
N ILE A 808 -3.83 31.03 19.80
CA ILE A 808 -4.95 30.53 19.01
C ILE A 808 -5.49 29.21 19.59
N GLU A 809 -4.60 28.29 19.99
CA GLU A 809 -4.96 26.97 20.54
C GLU A 809 -4.83 26.97 22.07
N LYS A 810 -5.97 26.94 22.79
CA LYS A 810 -6.02 27.01 24.25
C LYS A 810 -6.55 25.74 24.90
N ALA A 811 -7.00 24.75 24.12
CA ALA A 811 -7.60 23.52 24.62
C ALA A 811 -6.78 22.81 25.72
N ASN A 812 -5.49 22.57 25.46
CA ASN A 812 -4.56 21.99 26.46
C ASN A 812 -4.44 22.84 27.73
N ILE A 813 -4.37 24.17 27.57
CA ILE A 813 -4.25 25.11 28.70
C ILE A 813 -5.53 25.06 29.54
N ASN A 814 -6.69 25.14 28.89
CA ASN A 814 -7.99 25.05 29.54
C ASN A 814 -8.17 23.70 30.25
N ASN A 815 -7.74 22.59 29.63
CA ASN A 815 -7.78 21.28 30.26
C ASN A 815 -6.91 21.21 31.52
N ASN A 816 -5.67 21.70 31.46
CA ASN A 816 -4.77 21.70 32.62
C ASN A 816 -5.32 22.58 33.76
N ILE A 817 -5.94 23.72 33.44
CA ILE A 817 -6.65 24.55 34.44
C ILE A 817 -7.82 23.78 35.06
N ALA A 818 -8.63 23.11 34.23
CA ALA A 818 -9.76 22.31 34.71
C ALA A 818 -9.31 21.16 35.61
N PHE A 819 -8.24 20.46 35.24
CA PHE A 819 -7.64 19.41 36.04
C PHE A 819 -7.20 19.94 37.41
N ILE A 820 -6.46 21.05 37.47
CA ILE A 820 -6.04 21.69 38.73
C ILE A 820 -7.25 22.09 39.60
N TYR A 821 -8.29 22.65 39.00
CA TYR A 821 -9.50 23.06 39.73
C TYR A 821 -10.44 21.91 40.09
N SER A 822 -10.32 20.72 39.48
CA SER A 822 -11.27 19.61 39.65
C SER A 822 -11.48 19.19 41.11
N GLN A 823 -10.45 19.30 41.95
CA GLN A 823 -10.49 18.95 43.37
C GLN A 823 -10.96 20.09 44.27
N SER A 824 -10.67 21.34 43.91
CA SER A 824 -10.85 22.50 44.81
C SER A 824 -12.02 23.41 44.44
N LYS A 825 -12.34 23.52 43.15
CA LYS A 825 -13.35 24.42 42.58
C LYS A 825 -14.02 23.77 41.35
N PRO A 826 -14.78 22.68 41.53
CA PRO A 826 -15.29 21.86 40.42
C PRO A 826 -16.24 22.62 39.48
N GLU A 827 -16.99 23.63 39.95
CA GLU A 827 -17.84 24.45 39.08
C GLU A 827 -17.01 25.31 38.12
N LEU A 828 -15.90 25.88 38.59
CA LEU A 828 -14.96 26.59 37.73
C LEU A 828 -14.25 25.63 36.79
N ALA A 829 -13.86 24.45 37.29
CA ALA A 829 -13.25 23.40 36.48
C ALA A 829 -14.14 23.01 35.29
N LEU A 830 -15.46 22.90 35.51
CA LEU A 830 -16.41 22.55 34.45
C LEU A 830 -16.41 23.57 33.32
N GLY A 831 -16.29 24.86 33.65
CA GLY A 831 -16.22 25.93 32.64
C GLY A 831 -14.96 25.83 31.78
N TYR A 832 -13.81 25.51 32.36
CA TYR A 832 -12.57 25.31 31.61
C TYR A 832 -12.55 23.99 30.83
N ALA A 833 -13.05 22.89 31.42
CA ALA A 833 -13.17 21.60 30.74
C ALA A 833 -14.09 21.69 29.52
N SER A 834 -15.20 22.43 29.63
CA SER A 834 -16.12 22.64 28.51
C SER A 834 -15.46 23.39 27.36
N LYS A 835 -14.68 24.45 27.64
CA LYS A 835 -13.89 25.16 26.61
C LYS A 835 -12.86 24.24 25.94
N ALA A 836 -12.20 23.36 26.69
CA ALA A 836 -11.24 22.42 26.13
C ALA A 836 -11.90 21.44 25.15
N VAL A 837 -13.07 20.91 25.50
CA VAL A 837 -13.85 20.00 24.63
C VAL A 837 -14.44 20.73 23.42
N GLU A 838 -14.92 21.97 23.58
CA GLU A 838 -15.43 22.80 22.46
C GLU A 838 -14.35 23.12 21.42
N GLU A 839 -13.09 23.30 21.85
CA GLU A 839 -11.97 23.51 20.93
C GLU A 839 -11.50 22.20 20.25
N SER A 840 -11.58 21.07 20.95
CA SER A 840 -11.19 19.76 20.42
C SER A 840 -12.10 18.65 20.94
N HIS A 841 -13.14 18.36 20.15
CA HIS A 841 -14.20 17.42 20.50
C HIS A 841 -13.78 15.95 20.45
N ASN A 842 -12.57 15.63 19.98
CA ASN A 842 -12.08 14.26 19.80
C ASN A 842 -10.79 13.97 20.57
N ASN A 843 -10.58 14.64 21.70
CA ASN A 843 -9.47 14.38 22.60
C ASN A 843 -9.99 13.67 23.86
N ALA A 844 -9.58 12.41 24.05
CA ALA A 844 -10.03 11.58 25.16
C ALA A 844 -9.78 12.23 26.54
N ASP A 845 -8.64 12.87 26.74
CA ASP A 845 -8.26 13.46 28.03
C ASP A 845 -9.14 14.67 28.38
N TYR A 846 -9.55 15.45 27.37
CA TYR A 846 -10.41 16.62 27.59
C TYR A 846 -11.84 16.18 27.91
N ILE A 847 -12.34 15.19 27.18
CA ILE A 847 -13.66 14.61 27.37
C ILE A 847 -13.74 13.93 28.74
N ASP A 848 -12.72 13.16 29.10
CA ASP A 848 -12.59 12.53 30.41
C ASP A 848 -12.58 13.57 31.53
N THR A 849 -11.74 14.62 31.43
CA THR A 849 -11.68 15.68 32.44
C THR A 849 -13.06 16.32 32.65
N LYS A 850 -13.82 16.57 31.58
CA LYS A 850 -15.20 17.09 31.69
C LYS A 850 -16.14 16.09 32.37
N GLY A 851 -16.12 14.82 31.95
CA GLY A 851 -16.92 13.76 32.53
C GLY A 851 -16.62 13.56 34.02
N TRP A 852 -15.34 13.58 34.40
CA TRP A 852 -14.90 13.44 35.77
C TRP A 852 -15.32 14.60 36.67
N VAL A 853 -15.21 15.84 36.17
CA VAL A 853 -15.71 17.03 36.90
C VAL A 853 -17.23 16.93 37.11
N LEU A 854 -17.99 16.49 36.11
CA LEU A 854 -19.45 16.27 36.25
C LEU A 854 -19.77 15.18 37.30
N ALA A 855 -19.01 14.07 37.30
CA ALA A 855 -19.16 13.02 38.29
C ALA A 855 -18.87 13.51 39.72
N LYS A 856 -17.84 14.36 39.90
CA LYS A 856 -17.52 15.01 41.18
C LYS A 856 -18.62 15.96 41.65
N LEU A 857 -19.28 16.65 40.72
CA LEU A 857 -20.45 17.50 40.97
C LEU A 857 -21.74 16.70 41.22
N LYS A 858 -21.69 15.36 41.26
CA LYS A 858 -22.84 14.46 41.41
C LYS A 858 -23.87 14.54 40.28
N ARG A 859 -23.47 15.05 39.12
CA ARG A 859 -24.28 15.07 37.88
C ARG A 859 -23.96 13.84 37.04
N LEU A 860 -24.31 12.66 37.58
CA LEU A 860 -23.83 11.36 37.10
C LEU A 860 -24.39 10.98 35.72
N ASP A 861 -25.68 11.23 35.49
CA ASP A 861 -26.32 10.97 34.19
C ASP A 861 -25.70 11.80 33.06
N GLU A 862 -25.26 13.03 33.37
CA GLU A 862 -24.54 13.88 32.40
C GLU A 862 -23.08 13.48 32.23
N ALA A 863 -22.44 12.92 33.28
CA ALA A 863 -21.05 12.48 33.23
C ALA A 863 -20.88 11.25 32.35
N LEU A 864 -21.81 10.30 32.42
CA LEU A 864 -21.69 8.98 31.81
C LEU A 864 -21.45 9.02 30.29
N PRO A 865 -22.20 9.79 29.47
CA PRO A 865 -21.98 9.85 28.02
C PRO A 865 -20.57 10.35 27.65
N TYR A 866 -20.06 11.37 28.37
CA TYR A 866 -18.70 11.85 28.16
C TYR A 866 -17.66 10.79 28.49
N LEU A 867 -17.81 10.09 29.62
CA LEU A 867 -16.87 9.04 30.01
C LEU A 867 -16.90 7.83 29.07
N ARG A 868 -18.07 7.44 28.54
CA ARG A 868 -18.18 6.42 27.49
C ARG A 868 -17.53 6.87 26.19
N GLN A 869 -17.70 8.12 25.79
CA GLN A 869 -17.04 8.67 24.60
C GLN A 869 -15.51 8.71 24.78
N ALA A 870 -15.02 9.16 25.94
CA ALA A 870 -13.59 9.16 26.27
C ALA A 870 -13.01 7.73 26.23
N TYR A 871 -13.72 6.76 26.79
CA TYR A 871 -13.36 5.35 26.73
C TYR A 871 -13.34 4.81 25.30
N ALA A 872 -14.31 5.19 24.46
CA ALA A 872 -14.36 4.76 23.08
C ALA A 872 -13.14 5.26 22.26
N ILE A 873 -12.55 6.40 22.63
CA ILE A 873 -11.36 6.99 22.00
C ILE A 873 -10.06 6.42 22.59
N ASN A 874 -10.00 6.24 23.91
CA ASN A 874 -8.84 5.72 24.62
C ASN A 874 -9.25 4.72 25.72
N SER A 875 -9.51 3.50 25.29
CA SER A 875 -9.88 2.38 26.17
C SER A 875 -8.70 1.84 26.97
N ALA A 876 -7.46 2.23 26.66
CA ALA A 876 -6.28 1.74 27.38
C ALA A 876 -5.97 2.54 28.66
N SER A 877 -6.60 3.71 28.87
CA SER A 877 -6.33 4.58 30.01
C SER A 877 -6.95 4.05 31.31
N PRO A 878 -6.15 3.74 32.35
CA PRO A 878 -6.69 3.32 33.64
C PRO A 878 -7.54 4.39 34.32
N SER A 879 -7.17 5.67 34.20
CA SER A 879 -7.90 6.78 34.81
C SER A 879 -9.29 6.96 34.17
N ILE A 880 -9.40 6.88 32.84
CA ILE A 880 -10.70 6.95 32.14
C ILE A 880 -11.63 5.82 32.60
N ARG A 881 -11.11 4.59 32.65
CA ARG A 881 -11.87 3.42 33.12
C ARG A 881 -12.28 3.54 34.58
N TYR A 882 -11.41 4.05 35.44
CA TYR A 882 -11.75 4.32 36.83
C TYR A 882 -12.86 5.38 36.96
N HIS A 883 -12.76 6.50 36.25
CA HIS A 883 -13.80 7.54 36.26
C HIS A 883 -15.15 7.00 35.77
N LEU A 884 -15.13 6.17 34.70
CA LEU A 884 -16.31 5.48 34.19
C LEU A 884 -16.89 4.52 35.23
N ALA A 885 -16.05 3.66 35.84
CA ALA A 885 -16.48 2.71 36.86
C ALA A 885 -17.06 3.40 38.11
N TYR A 886 -16.43 4.49 38.56
CA TYR A 886 -16.95 5.34 39.64
C TYR A 886 -18.36 5.83 39.30
N THR A 887 -18.54 6.37 38.10
CA THR A 887 -19.84 6.91 37.66
C THR A 887 -20.89 5.82 37.57
N LEU A 888 -20.55 4.66 36.98
CA LEU A 888 -21.44 3.49 36.88
C LEU A 888 -21.86 2.95 38.25
N PHE A 889 -20.94 2.90 39.22
CA PHE A 889 -21.24 2.45 40.58
C PHE A 889 -22.30 3.33 41.25
N TYR A 890 -22.16 4.65 41.17
CA TYR A 890 -23.14 5.57 41.78
C TYR A 890 -24.45 5.68 40.98
N LEU A 891 -24.50 5.15 39.76
CA LEU A 891 -25.73 4.95 38.96
C LEU A 891 -26.38 3.56 39.18
N ASP A 892 -25.91 2.79 40.17
CA ASP A 892 -26.37 1.43 40.50
C ASP A 892 -26.12 0.38 39.39
N ARG A 893 -25.17 0.63 38.48
CA ARG A 893 -24.75 -0.29 37.41
C ARG A 893 -23.53 -1.11 37.82
N LYS A 894 -23.67 -1.83 38.94
CA LYS A 894 -22.55 -2.47 39.64
C LYS A 894 -21.80 -3.52 38.82
N GLU A 895 -22.49 -4.30 38.00
CA GLU A 895 -21.84 -5.32 37.17
C GLU A 895 -20.93 -4.70 36.09
N GLU A 896 -21.36 -3.60 35.44
CA GLU A 896 -20.52 -2.87 34.49
C GLU A 896 -19.33 -2.20 35.20
N ALA A 897 -19.58 -1.58 36.36
CA ALA A 897 -18.51 -0.99 37.16
C ALA A 897 -17.46 -2.05 37.56
N LYS A 898 -17.90 -3.25 37.96
CA LYS A 898 -17.04 -4.37 38.32
C LYS A 898 -16.19 -4.86 37.15
N GLN A 899 -16.75 -4.91 35.94
CA GLN A 899 -16.00 -5.28 34.74
C GLN A 899 -14.85 -4.31 34.50
N GLU A 900 -15.13 -3.00 34.48
CA GLU A 900 -14.10 -1.98 34.24
C GLU A 900 -13.01 -1.96 35.34
N LEU A 901 -13.40 -2.13 36.61
CA LEU A 901 -12.45 -2.22 37.73
C LEU A 901 -11.59 -3.49 37.64
N THR A 902 -12.16 -4.62 37.23
CA THR A 902 -11.40 -5.88 37.07
C THR A 902 -10.29 -5.70 36.04
N GLU A 903 -10.59 -5.06 34.91
CA GLU A 903 -9.62 -4.82 33.84
C GLU A 903 -8.44 -3.96 34.33
N ILE A 904 -8.69 -2.86 35.04
CA ILE A 904 -7.60 -1.96 35.48
C ILE A 904 -6.82 -2.49 36.69
N LEU A 905 -7.45 -3.27 37.58
CA LEU A 905 -6.77 -3.83 38.76
C LEU A 905 -5.85 -5.00 38.40
N ASN A 906 -6.12 -5.69 37.29
CA ASN A 906 -5.26 -6.73 36.73
C ASN A 906 -3.99 -6.18 36.06
N LEU A 907 -3.86 -4.86 35.88
CA LEU A 907 -2.66 -4.24 35.32
C LEU A 907 -1.51 -4.25 36.34
N GLU A 908 -0.31 -4.60 35.89
CA GLU A 908 0.92 -4.53 36.71
C GLU A 908 1.39 -3.08 36.95
N ALA A 909 1.01 -2.16 36.06
CA ALA A 909 1.41 -0.75 36.14
C ALA A 909 0.71 0.00 37.29
N THR A 910 1.44 0.92 37.93
CA THR A 910 0.85 1.86 38.90
C THR A 910 0.17 3.02 38.15
N PHE A 911 -0.99 3.46 38.66
CA PHE A 911 -1.73 4.61 38.14
C PHE A 911 -2.28 5.44 39.32
N PRO A 912 -2.55 6.75 39.14
CA PRO A 912 -2.83 7.66 40.24
C PRO A 912 -4.01 7.22 41.12
N GLU A 913 -5.07 6.69 40.52
CA GLU A 913 -6.32 6.33 41.20
C GLU A 913 -6.36 4.87 41.71
N ARG A 914 -5.24 4.14 41.69
CA ARG A 914 -5.25 2.69 41.97
C ARG A 914 -5.85 2.33 43.34
N GLN A 915 -5.48 3.06 44.39
CA GLN A 915 -6.01 2.81 45.74
C GLN A 915 -7.52 3.06 45.81
N ASP A 916 -8.00 4.10 45.12
CA ASP A 916 -9.43 4.40 45.07
C ASP A 916 -10.20 3.34 44.26
N ALA A 917 -9.61 2.82 43.18
CA ALA A 917 -10.17 1.72 42.40
C ALA A 917 -10.31 0.42 43.21
N GLU A 918 -9.27 0.06 44.00
CA GLU A 918 -9.31 -1.10 44.90
C GLU A 918 -10.39 -0.93 45.98
N ALA A 919 -10.50 0.27 46.57
CA ALA A 919 -11.52 0.59 47.55
C ALA A 919 -12.94 0.50 46.97
N LEU A 920 -13.15 0.98 45.74
CA LEU A 920 -14.43 0.92 45.06
C LEU A 920 -14.80 -0.52 44.68
N PHE A 921 -13.85 -1.32 44.19
CA PHE A 921 -14.08 -2.72 43.83
C PHE A 921 -14.55 -3.56 45.03
N ASN A 922 -14.00 -3.31 46.21
CA ASN A 922 -14.41 -4.01 47.44
C ASN A 922 -15.81 -3.60 47.96
N GLN A 923 -16.41 -2.54 47.41
CA GLN A 923 -17.78 -2.10 47.76
C GLN A 923 -18.86 -2.72 46.85
N ILE A 924 -18.46 -3.34 45.74
CA ILE A 924 -19.34 -4.02 44.78
C ILE A 924 -19.47 -5.49 45.17
#